data_AF-A0A5C5X3C8-F1
#
_entry.id   AF-A0A5C5X3C8-F1
#
_cell.length_a   1.000
_cell.length_b   1.000
_cell.length_c   1.000
_cell.angle_alpha   90.00
_cell.angle_beta   90.00
_cell.angle_gamma   90.00
#
_symmetry.space_group_name_H-M   'P 1'
#
loop_
_entity.id
_entity.type
_entity.pdbx_description
1 polymer ?
#
loop_
_entity_poly.entity_id
_entity_poly.type
_entity_poly.pdbx_seq_one_letter_code
_entity_poly.pdbx_strand_id
1 'polypeptide(L)'
;MLRMHQKSGRKWRLATAVLASLAVGCVQSRNDVSYLGDPNVSYYRDHATEIDYPAVDSPISPEVVDTQVPVTVRSKEHLEIREISLGEAVQTALMNSEIIRPAGTFLSTGNSIYTNPNQIPSVYDPAIQESGVLFGGRGVEAALSAFDAQFQTSMIWGRNEQATNNAFSGGGIAGGGIQVAETGTFASSLSKTFANGGSLSVNHNVNYLGTNAPSVFQSVYSGNVQLQYQLPLLAGAGTEFTRIAGPIGQSFGGISGVSQGVLIARINNDVTIADFQLAVRNLVKDVEDAYWDLYLAYQQFHVAIQTRESTYKLRQLFATQYEIGQQGVYLSDVYQASDQFYGTEVSATNAQAAIYSQEIRLRRLLGLPVSDGTVLRPSDAPVTAEIIPDWYQSLTEALTHRTELRRQKWNIKSLQLQLQAAESLVRPRLDFVSGYQINGFGDELLGYNQPEFGNFYESVGTSNLTGWNLGFQMRWDIGMRSQRAQVQNYELRLAKAEKVLMEQEEEISLELGISFQELSRTYQAAASNYNRVDAVQREIKNRRERLNLIEDPDVVLRSVIRGAEAEIAYHQSVVDYNKAITNFELRKGTLLINSGVMLAEGGWQPEAYEDARYHSDARLHAKPAKLPVESPPSFSVDAPFGGVYLSRPASESGHQLMPIESDLESLPPIGDDVAPMENGAAGSTPQLAPPAPSGDVPAAPPSPAATPAAPQPPAVQQQPTVPSVTPQEAPEPLQKPNVDPPAKPDGQGSTTSTTEVFDESFVWKPNK
;
A
#
# COMPACT_ATOMS: atom_id res chain seq x y z
N MET A 1 74.44 29.75 -27.28
CA MET A 1 73.12 29.14 -27.00
C MET A 1 73.27 27.66 -26.59
N LEU A 2 73.64 27.33 -25.34
CA LEU A 2 73.83 25.91 -24.96
C LEU A 2 73.71 25.57 -23.46
N ARG A 3 73.13 26.45 -22.62
CA ARG A 3 72.95 26.21 -21.16
C ARG A 3 71.50 26.25 -20.66
N MET A 4 70.49 26.41 -21.53
CA MET A 4 69.08 26.52 -21.11
C MET A 4 68.27 25.21 -21.14
N HIS A 5 68.75 24.12 -21.76
CA HIS A 5 67.96 22.89 -21.91
C HIS A 5 68.01 21.92 -20.71
N GLN A 6 68.91 22.09 -19.73
CA GLN A 6 68.99 21.15 -18.59
C GLN A 6 67.96 21.39 -17.47
N LYS A 7 67.31 22.56 -17.38
CA LYS A 7 66.36 22.86 -16.29
C LYS A 7 64.88 22.59 -16.61
N SER A 8 64.45 22.63 -17.88
CA SER A 8 63.05 22.29 -18.25
C SER A 8 62.76 20.80 -18.09
N GLY A 9 63.71 19.94 -18.47
CA GLY A 9 63.56 18.48 -18.42
C GLY A 9 63.23 17.93 -17.02
N ARG A 10 63.68 18.57 -15.94
CA ARG A 10 63.38 18.12 -14.57
C ARG A 10 61.97 18.49 -14.10
N LYS A 11 61.40 19.61 -14.56
CA LYS A 11 59.99 19.97 -14.31
C LYS A 11 59.04 19.14 -15.17
N TRP A 12 59.38 18.92 -16.45
CA TRP A 12 58.58 18.06 -17.32
C TRP A 12 58.61 16.60 -16.86
N ARG A 13 59.76 16.07 -16.42
CA ARG A 13 59.84 14.72 -15.83
C ARG A 13 59.03 14.56 -14.53
N LEU A 14 58.91 15.60 -13.71
CA LEU A 14 58.05 15.58 -12.52
C LEU A 14 56.56 15.65 -12.90
N ALA A 15 56.19 16.52 -13.84
CA ALA A 15 54.82 16.58 -14.35
C ALA A 15 54.40 15.27 -15.04
N THR A 16 55.26 14.67 -15.87
CA THR A 16 55.00 13.36 -16.48
C THR A 16 55.08 12.22 -15.46
N ALA A 17 55.84 12.33 -14.38
CA ALA A 17 55.81 11.34 -13.30
C ALA A 17 54.50 11.40 -12.50
N VAL A 18 53.95 12.59 -12.25
CA VAL A 18 52.65 12.77 -11.59
C VAL A 18 51.50 12.37 -12.52
N LEU A 19 51.56 12.71 -13.81
CA LEU A 19 50.61 12.22 -14.81
C LEU A 19 50.74 10.70 -15.02
N ALA A 20 51.95 10.13 -14.94
CA ALA A 20 52.13 8.68 -14.97
C ALA A 20 51.61 8.00 -13.70
N SER A 21 51.79 8.58 -12.50
CA SER A 21 51.20 8.01 -11.27
C SER A 21 49.67 8.12 -11.24
N LEU A 22 49.07 9.05 -11.99
CA LEU A 22 47.63 9.13 -12.21
C LEU A 22 47.13 8.26 -13.39
N ALA A 23 48.00 7.97 -14.37
CA ALA A 23 47.72 7.09 -15.50
C ALA A 23 48.05 5.61 -15.23
N VAL A 24 48.77 5.30 -14.14
CA VAL A 24 48.70 4.01 -13.47
C VAL A 24 47.34 3.96 -12.75
N GLY A 25 46.28 3.80 -13.54
CA GLY A 25 45.08 3.14 -13.04
C GLY A 25 45.47 1.77 -12.50
N CYS A 26 44.71 1.25 -11.54
CA CYS A 26 45.04 0.04 -10.78
C CYS A 26 45.02 -1.25 -11.64
N VAL A 27 46.01 -1.41 -12.52
CA VAL A 27 46.51 -2.71 -12.95
C VAL A 27 47.49 -3.19 -11.89
N GLN A 28 46.97 -3.43 -10.69
CA GLN A 28 47.55 -4.46 -9.85
C GLN A 28 47.36 -5.77 -10.62
N SER A 29 48.43 -6.27 -11.26
CA SER A 29 48.45 -7.69 -11.53
C SER A 29 48.31 -8.37 -10.16
N ARG A 30 47.35 -9.29 -10.06
CA ARG A 30 46.90 -9.88 -8.80
C ARG A 30 47.91 -10.94 -8.34
N ASN A 31 49.15 -10.50 -8.11
CA ASN A 31 50.27 -11.34 -7.72
C ASN A 31 50.27 -11.47 -6.19
N ASP A 32 49.90 -12.65 -5.74
CA ASP A 32 50.27 -13.29 -4.47
C ASP A 32 50.50 -12.34 -3.28
N VAL A 33 49.40 -11.94 -2.67
CA VAL A 33 49.41 -11.37 -1.32
C VAL A 33 49.74 -12.49 -0.32
N SER A 34 51.02 -12.71 -0.08
CA SER A 34 51.51 -13.68 0.91
C SER A 34 51.42 -13.13 2.32
N TYR A 35 50.31 -13.41 3.00
CA TYR A 35 50.23 -13.30 4.45
C TYR A 35 51.07 -14.42 5.12
N LEU A 36 51.47 -14.19 6.38
CA LEU A 36 52.23 -15.16 7.18
C LEU A 36 51.34 -16.32 7.63
N GLY A 37 51.21 -17.34 6.77
CA GLY A 37 50.50 -18.59 7.04
C GLY A 37 50.22 -19.37 5.75
N ASP A 38 50.02 -20.69 5.85
CA ASP A 38 49.61 -21.48 4.70
C ASP A 38 48.22 -21.01 4.19
N PRO A 39 48.05 -20.78 2.88
CA PRO A 39 46.84 -20.18 2.34
C PRO A 39 45.67 -21.17 2.37
N ASN A 40 44.88 -21.14 3.45
CA ASN A 40 43.60 -21.86 3.54
C ASN A 40 42.53 -21.15 2.68
N VAL A 41 42.68 -21.26 1.36
CA VAL A 41 41.77 -20.67 0.37
C VAL A 41 40.35 -21.25 0.50
N SER A 42 40.21 -22.49 0.95
CA SER A 42 38.92 -23.11 1.30
C SER A 42 38.16 -22.27 2.33
N TYR A 43 38.74 -21.95 3.48
CA TYR A 43 38.07 -21.15 4.52
C TYR A 43 37.52 -19.83 3.98
N TYR A 44 38.32 -19.07 3.23
CA TYR A 44 37.86 -17.80 2.66
C TYR A 44 36.87 -17.96 1.50
N ARG A 45 36.95 -19.05 0.73
CA ARG A 45 35.98 -19.35 -0.32
C ARG A 45 34.63 -19.71 0.28
N ASP A 46 34.64 -20.59 1.27
CA ASP A 46 33.44 -21.10 1.94
C ASP A 46 32.73 -19.93 2.64
N HIS A 47 33.46 -19.15 3.44
CA HIS A 47 32.93 -17.97 4.16
C HIS A 47 32.50 -16.82 3.22
N ALA A 48 33.15 -16.63 2.06
CA ALA A 48 32.70 -15.66 1.05
C ALA A 48 31.54 -16.17 0.17
N THR A 49 31.17 -17.44 0.27
CA THR A 49 29.95 -18.02 -0.30
C THR A 49 28.90 -18.37 0.75
N GLU A 50 29.18 -18.09 2.01
CA GLU A 50 28.25 -18.28 3.11
C GLU A 50 27.13 -17.25 2.99
N ILE A 51 25.91 -17.67 3.35
CA ILE A 51 24.76 -16.77 3.34
C ILE A 51 24.81 -15.97 4.63
N ASP A 52 25.30 -14.74 4.57
CA ASP A 52 25.24 -13.80 5.68
C ASP A 52 23.77 -13.52 6.03
N TYR A 53 23.33 -14.00 7.19
CA TYR A 53 22.01 -13.70 7.73
C TYR A 53 22.08 -12.39 8.55
N PRO A 54 21.27 -11.36 8.23
CA PRO A 54 21.28 -10.11 8.98
C PRO A 54 20.70 -10.32 10.38
N ALA A 55 21.58 -10.38 11.38
CA ALA A 55 21.22 -10.46 12.79
C ALA A 55 20.72 -9.10 13.32
N VAL A 56 19.50 -8.73 12.94
CA VAL A 56 18.77 -7.62 13.55
C VAL A 56 18.05 -8.14 14.79
N ASP A 57 18.34 -7.56 15.96
CA ASP A 57 17.63 -7.87 17.20
C ASP A 57 16.23 -7.23 17.16
N SER A 58 15.28 -7.99 16.63
CA SER A 58 13.88 -7.61 16.47
C SER A 58 13.01 -8.46 17.40
N PRO A 59 12.08 -7.85 18.18
CA PRO A 59 11.15 -8.63 18.97
C PRO A 59 10.25 -9.48 18.07
N ILE A 60 10.04 -10.74 18.48
CA ILE A 60 9.03 -11.61 17.88
C ILE A 60 7.65 -11.01 18.21
N SER A 61 6.71 -10.98 17.26
CA SER A 61 5.38 -10.40 17.54
C SER A 61 4.67 -11.19 18.65
N PRO A 62 3.94 -10.51 19.56
CA PRO A 62 3.37 -11.16 20.75
C PRO A 62 2.37 -12.25 20.37
N GLU A 63 1.64 -12.10 19.26
CA GLU A 63 0.70 -13.11 18.75
C GLU A 63 1.41 -14.41 18.37
N VAL A 64 2.69 -14.35 17.94
CA VAL A 64 3.50 -15.53 17.64
C VAL A 64 4.03 -16.15 18.94
N VAL A 65 4.47 -15.34 19.90
CA VAL A 65 4.96 -15.81 21.21
C VAL A 65 3.88 -16.56 21.99
N ASP A 66 2.65 -16.04 21.96
CA ASP A 66 1.50 -16.62 22.67
C ASP A 66 0.75 -17.71 21.87
N THR A 67 1.21 -18.08 20.65
CA THR A 67 0.54 -19.14 19.88
C THR A 67 0.60 -20.51 20.54
N GLN A 68 -0.56 -21.14 20.69
CA GLN A 68 -0.68 -22.55 21.01
C GLN A 68 -0.65 -23.43 19.74
N VAL A 69 -0.54 -24.75 19.92
CA VAL A 69 -0.54 -25.72 18.82
C VAL A 69 -1.85 -25.60 18.02
N PRO A 70 -1.81 -25.58 16.68
CA PRO A 70 -3.02 -25.44 15.87
C PRO A 70 -3.97 -26.63 16.06
N VAL A 71 -5.27 -26.31 16.17
CA VAL A 71 -6.35 -27.28 16.31
C VAL A 71 -6.44 -28.17 15.07
N THR A 72 -6.68 -29.46 15.27
CA THR A 72 -6.87 -30.41 14.16
C THR A 72 -8.06 -31.32 14.44
N VAL A 73 -8.60 -31.98 13.40
CA VAL A 73 -9.64 -33.02 13.56
C VAL A 73 -9.24 -34.11 14.59
N ARG A 74 -7.93 -34.30 14.83
CA ARG A 74 -7.42 -35.30 15.77
C ARG A 74 -7.25 -34.81 17.22
N SER A 75 -7.28 -33.50 17.49
CA SER A 75 -7.19 -33.00 18.86
C SER A 75 -8.49 -33.32 19.60
N LYS A 76 -8.39 -34.11 20.67
CA LYS A 76 -9.53 -34.58 21.49
C LYS A 76 -9.87 -33.67 22.68
N GLU A 77 -9.14 -32.58 22.84
CA GLU A 77 -9.36 -31.62 23.91
C GLU A 77 -10.63 -30.82 23.62
N HIS A 78 -11.50 -30.69 24.64
CA HIS A 78 -12.64 -29.77 24.57
C HIS A 78 -12.11 -28.35 24.74
N LEU A 79 -11.93 -27.67 23.61
CA LEU A 79 -11.63 -26.25 23.55
C LEU A 79 -12.87 -25.43 23.95
N GLU A 80 -12.64 -24.28 24.57
CA GLU A 80 -13.73 -23.38 24.96
C GLU A 80 -14.29 -22.67 23.74
N ILE A 81 -15.62 -22.67 23.56
CA ILE A 81 -16.26 -21.98 22.44
C ILE A 81 -16.46 -20.52 22.82
N ARG A 82 -15.76 -19.62 22.13
CA ARG A 82 -15.96 -18.18 22.25
C ARG A 82 -16.94 -17.72 21.18
N GLU A 83 -18.10 -17.24 21.62
CA GLU A 83 -19.05 -16.58 20.73
C GLU A 83 -18.56 -15.16 20.38
N ILE A 84 -18.75 -14.75 19.12
CA ILE A 84 -18.33 -13.45 18.59
C ILE A 84 -19.38 -12.87 17.65
N SER A 85 -19.75 -11.61 17.89
CA SER A 85 -20.65 -10.85 17.01
C SER A 85 -19.89 -10.26 15.82
N LEU A 86 -20.61 -9.89 14.75
CA LEU A 86 -20.02 -9.24 13.59
C LEU A 86 -19.42 -7.87 13.96
N GLY A 87 -20.10 -7.13 14.84
CA GLY A 87 -19.61 -5.86 15.37
C GLY A 87 -18.32 -6.00 16.18
N GLU A 88 -18.24 -7.02 17.05
CA GLU A 88 -17.01 -7.33 17.81
C GLU A 88 -15.88 -7.80 16.89
N ALA A 89 -16.18 -8.57 15.84
CA ALA A 89 -15.20 -8.98 14.84
C ALA A 89 -14.61 -7.76 14.09
N VAL A 90 -15.45 -6.86 13.59
CA VAL A 90 -14.99 -5.62 12.92
C VAL A 90 -14.20 -4.74 13.89
N GLN A 91 -14.67 -4.57 15.13
CA GLN A 91 -13.95 -3.79 16.16
C GLN A 91 -12.56 -4.39 16.46
N THR A 92 -12.48 -5.72 16.65
CA THR A 92 -11.23 -6.43 16.96
C THR A 92 -10.24 -6.33 15.81
N ALA A 93 -10.70 -6.47 14.56
CA ALA A 93 -9.86 -6.26 13.37
C ALA A 93 -9.28 -4.83 13.32
N LEU A 94 -10.11 -3.80 13.56
CA LEU A 94 -9.66 -2.41 13.51
C LEU A 94 -8.72 -2.05 14.67
N MET A 95 -8.86 -2.66 15.85
CA MET A 95 -7.97 -2.43 16.99
C MET A 95 -6.60 -3.08 16.84
N ASN A 96 -6.52 -4.26 16.20
CA ASN A 96 -5.28 -5.04 16.09
C ASN A 96 -4.55 -4.90 14.73
N SER A 97 -5.14 -4.23 13.74
CA SER A 97 -4.60 -4.16 12.37
C SER A 97 -3.78 -2.89 12.10
N GLU A 98 -2.56 -2.82 12.65
CA GLU A 98 -1.59 -1.77 12.28
C GLU A 98 -1.18 -1.82 10.79
N ILE A 99 -1.03 -3.04 10.26
CA ILE A 99 -0.75 -3.34 8.85
C ILE A 99 -1.97 -4.05 8.27
N ILE A 100 -2.58 -3.46 7.24
CA ILE A 100 -3.82 -3.98 6.66
C ILE A 100 -3.49 -5.19 5.77
N ARG A 101 -3.93 -6.37 6.21
CA ARG A 101 -3.67 -7.66 5.55
C ARG A 101 -4.86 -8.05 4.66
N PRO A 102 -4.81 -7.88 3.32
CA PRO A 102 -5.89 -8.32 2.44
C PRO A 102 -6.12 -9.84 2.56
N ALA A 103 -7.36 -10.29 2.47
CA ALA A 103 -7.72 -11.72 2.57
C ALA A 103 -7.11 -12.54 1.43
N GLY A 104 -7.21 -12.04 0.19
CA GLY A 104 -6.79 -12.74 -1.03
C GLY A 104 -5.30 -13.04 -1.18
N THR A 105 -4.43 -12.50 -0.31
CA THR A 105 -2.98 -12.82 -0.34
C THR A 105 -2.58 -13.97 0.58
N PHE A 106 -3.49 -14.51 1.39
CA PHE A 106 -3.18 -15.58 2.32
C PHE A 106 -2.77 -16.88 1.59
N LEU A 107 -1.72 -17.55 2.10
CA LEU A 107 -1.09 -18.75 1.51
C LEU A 107 -0.53 -18.58 0.08
N SER A 108 -0.61 -17.39 -0.53
CA SER A 108 -0.03 -17.12 -1.84
C SER A 108 1.48 -16.90 -1.76
N THR A 109 2.25 -17.51 -2.66
CA THR A 109 3.67 -17.19 -2.85
C THR A 109 3.92 -15.76 -3.30
N GLY A 110 2.89 -15.09 -3.84
CA GLY A 110 2.89 -13.68 -4.20
C GLY A 110 2.49 -12.71 -3.08
N ASN A 111 2.30 -13.18 -1.84
CA ASN A 111 1.83 -12.34 -0.72
C ASN A 111 2.70 -11.07 -0.56
N SER A 112 2.05 -9.90 -0.59
CA SER A 112 2.70 -8.59 -0.55
C SER A 112 3.61 -8.40 0.67
N ILE A 113 3.28 -9.03 1.81
CA ILE A 113 4.11 -9.06 3.04
C ILE A 113 5.53 -9.55 2.76
N TYR A 114 5.70 -10.50 1.85
CA TYR A 114 7.00 -11.07 1.50
C TYR A 114 7.59 -10.49 0.22
N THR A 115 6.76 -10.08 -0.74
CA THR A 115 7.22 -9.63 -2.07
C THR A 115 7.43 -8.12 -2.16
N ASN A 116 6.72 -7.31 -1.38
CA ASN A 116 6.76 -5.85 -1.44
C ASN A 116 6.27 -5.21 -0.11
N PRO A 117 7.01 -5.39 1.00
CA PRO A 117 6.60 -4.92 2.33
C PRO A 117 6.40 -3.40 2.42
N ASN A 118 7.12 -2.63 1.61
CA ASN A 118 7.09 -1.15 1.65
C ASN A 118 5.84 -0.52 1.00
N GLN A 119 4.94 -1.30 0.40
CA GLN A 119 3.73 -0.80 -0.28
C GLN A 119 2.44 -1.39 0.31
N ILE A 120 2.49 -1.92 1.53
CA ILE A 120 1.32 -2.48 2.19
C ILE A 120 0.63 -1.37 2.98
N PRO A 121 -0.70 -1.18 2.79
CA PRO A 121 -1.42 -0.13 3.50
C PRO A 121 -1.28 -0.29 5.02
N SER A 122 -0.86 0.79 5.69
CA SER A 122 -0.63 0.82 7.12
C SER A 122 -1.18 2.09 7.76
N VAL A 123 -1.37 2.06 9.09
CA VAL A 123 -1.74 3.25 9.87
C VAL A 123 -0.64 4.33 9.79
N TYR A 124 0.60 3.95 9.46
CA TYR A 124 1.74 4.85 9.37
C TYR A 124 1.84 5.61 8.05
N ASP A 125 1.17 5.17 6.98
CA ASP A 125 1.36 5.73 5.63
C ASP A 125 1.08 7.25 5.54
N PRO A 126 0.01 7.81 6.14
CA PRO A 126 -0.22 9.26 6.14
C PRO A 126 0.90 10.02 6.88
N ALA A 127 1.39 9.49 8.00
CA ALA A 127 2.48 10.11 8.77
C ALA A 127 3.83 10.03 8.03
N ILE A 128 4.09 8.94 7.30
CA ILE A 128 5.26 8.80 6.42
C ILE A 128 5.17 9.80 5.26
N GLN A 129 3.98 9.97 4.66
CA GLN A 129 3.76 10.95 3.59
C GLN A 129 3.88 12.40 4.09
N GLU A 130 3.48 12.70 5.32
CA GLU A 130 3.56 14.04 5.92
C GLU A 130 4.98 14.41 6.38
N SER A 131 5.74 13.45 6.90
CA SER A 131 7.15 13.62 7.30
C SER A 131 8.14 13.46 6.14
N GLY A 132 7.69 12.98 4.98
CA GLY A 132 8.54 12.65 3.83
C GLY A 132 9.29 13.86 3.24
N VAL A 133 10.60 13.69 3.02
CA VAL A 133 11.49 14.76 2.51
C VAL A 133 11.88 14.61 1.03
N LEU A 134 11.58 13.46 0.41
CA LEU A 134 12.11 13.09 -0.92
C LEU A 134 11.22 13.62 -2.06
N PHE A 135 11.82 13.89 -3.22
CA PHE A 135 11.06 14.30 -4.41
C PHE A 135 10.08 13.20 -4.83
N GLY A 136 8.78 13.53 -4.89
CA GLY A 136 7.68 12.59 -5.19
C GLY A 136 6.96 12.06 -3.94
N GLY A 137 7.60 12.12 -2.77
CA GLY A 137 7.02 11.80 -1.46
C GLY A 137 7.29 12.94 -0.47
N ARG A 138 7.06 14.17 -0.91
CA ARG A 138 7.32 15.38 -0.11
C ARG A 138 6.09 15.76 0.69
N GLY A 139 6.20 15.71 2.00
CA GLY A 139 5.17 16.11 2.94
C GLY A 139 5.07 17.63 3.13
N VAL A 140 4.10 18.04 3.95
CA VAL A 140 3.74 19.45 4.13
C VAL A 140 4.88 20.21 4.80
N GLU A 141 5.47 19.65 5.87
CA GLU A 141 6.55 20.29 6.61
C GLU A 141 7.84 20.38 5.77
N ALA A 142 8.17 19.31 5.05
CA ALA A 142 9.27 19.32 4.08
C ALA A 142 9.06 20.31 2.92
N ALA A 143 7.81 20.70 2.63
CA ALA A 143 7.49 21.77 1.67
C ALA A 143 7.58 23.17 2.29
N LEU A 144 7.28 23.31 3.59
CA LEU A 144 7.43 24.55 4.34
C LEU A 144 8.90 24.93 4.59
N SER A 145 9.79 23.94 4.81
CA SER A 145 11.23 24.20 5.01
C SER A 145 11.95 24.86 3.82
N ALA A 146 11.30 24.92 2.65
CA ALA A 146 11.76 25.75 1.52
C ALA A 146 11.73 27.27 1.81
N PHE A 147 11.08 27.69 2.89
CA PHE A 147 10.96 29.09 3.35
C PHE A 147 11.78 29.38 4.63
N ASP A 148 12.57 28.41 5.10
CA ASP A 148 13.41 28.58 6.28
C ASP A 148 14.61 29.49 6.05
N ALA A 149 15.16 29.99 7.15
CA ALA A 149 16.39 30.77 7.13
C ALA A 149 17.60 29.82 7.06
N GLN A 150 18.32 29.84 5.95
CA GLN A 150 19.55 29.07 5.74
C GLN A 150 20.77 29.88 6.21
N PHE A 151 21.46 29.38 7.23
CA PHE A 151 22.76 29.91 7.67
C PHE A 151 23.88 29.01 7.18
N GLN A 152 24.77 29.54 6.34
CA GLN A 152 25.94 28.86 5.82
C GLN A 152 27.19 29.60 6.28
N THR A 153 28.18 28.89 6.83
CA THR A 153 29.52 29.44 7.05
C THR A 153 30.58 28.52 6.48
N SER A 154 31.63 29.11 5.92
CA SER A 154 32.81 28.40 5.43
C SER A 154 34.08 29.17 5.80
N MET A 155 35.14 28.43 6.08
CA MET A 155 36.47 28.99 6.30
C MET A 155 37.48 28.12 5.55
N ILE A 156 38.13 28.69 4.55
CA ILE A 156 39.04 28.00 3.65
C ILE A 156 40.39 28.70 3.70
N TRP A 157 41.41 27.98 4.16
CA TRP A 157 42.80 28.40 4.08
C TRP A 157 43.47 27.80 2.86
N GLY A 158 44.35 28.57 2.23
CA GLY A 158 45.11 28.17 1.07
C GLY A 158 46.50 28.80 1.08
N ARG A 159 47.44 28.12 0.44
CA ARG A 159 48.76 28.69 0.10
C ARG A 159 49.04 28.38 -1.35
N ASN A 160 49.41 29.41 -2.11
CA ASN A 160 49.64 29.33 -3.54
C ASN A 160 51.02 29.93 -3.85
N GLU A 161 51.83 29.21 -4.64
CA GLU A 161 53.18 29.62 -5.00
C GLU A 161 53.31 29.65 -6.53
N GLN A 162 53.27 30.85 -7.11
CA GLN A 162 53.26 31.04 -8.56
C GLN A 162 54.52 31.77 -9.03
N ALA A 163 55.15 31.24 -10.08
CA ALA A 163 56.32 31.87 -10.69
C ALA A 163 55.87 33.02 -11.61
N THR A 164 56.36 34.24 -11.37
CA THR A 164 55.96 35.42 -12.12
C THR A 164 56.85 35.62 -13.36
N ASN A 165 56.24 35.83 -14.54
CA ASN A 165 57.01 35.93 -15.79
C ASN A 165 57.61 37.32 -16.03
N ASN A 166 57.01 38.38 -15.47
CA ASN A 166 57.53 39.74 -15.53
C ASN A 166 57.30 40.47 -14.19
N ALA A 167 58.08 41.53 -13.96
CA ALA A 167 58.06 42.25 -12.67
C ALA A 167 56.81 43.12 -12.47
N PHE A 168 56.07 43.44 -13.53
CA PHE A 168 54.89 44.30 -13.45
C PHE A 168 53.64 43.50 -13.04
N SER A 169 53.35 42.39 -13.73
CA SER A 169 52.28 41.47 -13.35
C SER A 169 52.63 40.61 -12.12
N GLY A 170 53.91 40.49 -11.78
CA GLY A 170 54.38 39.87 -10.55
C GLY A 170 54.35 40.79 -9.32
N GLY A 171 53.62 41.92 -9.39
CA GLY A 171 53.45 42.84 -8.27
C GLY A 171 54.77 43.41 -7.73
N GLY A 172 55.76 43.66 -8.58
CA GLY A 172 57.10 44.14 -8.18
C GLY A 172 58.15 43.04 -7.95
N ILE A 173 57.76 41.76 -7.90
CA ILE A 173 58.71 40.64 -7.80
C ILE A 173 59.37 40.43 -9.17
N ALA A 174 60.71 40.50 -9.22
CA ALA A 174 61.48 40.38 -10.45
C ALA A 174 61.12 39.12 -11.27
N GLY A 175 61.09 39.24 -12.60
CA GLY A 175 60.71 38.15 -13.50
C GLY A 175 61.54 36.88 -13.30
N GLY A 176 60.86 35.77 -13.02
CA GLY A 176 61.46 34.49 -12.61
C GLY A 176 61.43 34.23 -11.10
N GLY A 177 60.96 35.20 -10.29
CA GLY A 177 60.71 35.02 -8.85
C GLY A 177 59.45 34.20 -8.55
N ILE A 178 59.30 33.80 -7.28
CA ILE A 178 58.13 33.08 -6.77
C ILE A 178 57.30 34.07 -5.95
N GLN A 179 56.07 34.33 -6.40
CA GLN A 179 55.05 34.96 -5.58
C GLN A 179 54.46 33.90 -4.66
N VAL A 180 54.55 34.12 -3.36
CA VAL A 180 53.88 33.34 -2.32
C VAL A 180 52.66 34.14 -1.88
N ALA A 181 51.50 33.49 -1.90
CA ALA A 181 50.25 34.04 -1.42
C ALA A 181 49.66 33.06 -0.39
N GLU A 182 49.42 33.53 0.82
CA GLU A 182 48.68 32.82 1.86
C GLU A 182 47.30 33.48 1.95
N THR A 183 46.25 32.68 1.78
CA THR A 183 44.87 33.14 1.66
C THR A 183 44.00 32.50 2.72
N GLY A 184 43.15 33.28 3.37
CA GLY A 184 42.10 32.78 4.25
C GLY A 184 40.76 33.41 3.89
N THR A 185 39.85 32.64 3.29
CA THR A 185 38.50 33.11 2.97
C THR A 185 37.53 32.60 4.02
N PHE A 186 37.02 33.51 4.85
CA PHE A 186 35.87 33.28 5.72
C PHE A 186 34.63 33.89 5.05
N ALA A 187 33.59 33.09 4.87
CA ALA A 187 32.29 33.54 4.37
C ALA A 187 31.19 33.06 5.31
N SER A 188 30.23 33.94 5.60
CA SER A 188 29.06 33.64 6.41
C SER A 188 27.83 34.27 5.74
N SER A 189 26.86 33.45 5.35
CA SER A 189 25.63 33.88 4.68
C SER A 189 24.42 33.44 5.50
N LEU A 190 23.51 34.38 5.78
CA LEU A 190 22.18 34.12 6.28
C LEU A 190 21.19 34.50 5.18
N SER A 191 20.46 33.52 4.62
CA SER A 191 19.48 33.77 3.57
C SER A 191 18.09 33.26 3.94
N LYS A 192 17.03 33.95 3.52
CA LYS A 192 15.64 33.55 3.73
C LYS A 192 14.81 33.86 2.49
N THR A 193 14.00 32.89 2.08
CA THR A 193 12.97 33.00 1.05
C THR A 193 11.62 33.33 1.68
N PHE A 194 10.88 34.26 1.06
CA PHE A 194 9.56 34.70 1.50
C PHE A 194 8.46 34.08 0.65
N ALA A 195 7.25 34.00 1.21
CA ALA A 195 6.08 33.45 0.51
C ALA A 195 5.73 34.20 -0.79
N ASN A 196 6.14 35.46 -0.99
CA ASN A 196 5.92 36.19 -2.24
C ASN A 196 6.92 35.81 -3.38
N GLY A 197 7.88 34.92 -3.10
CA GLY A 197 8.94 34.51 -4.02
C GLY A 197 10.23 35.32 -3.91
N GLY A 198 10.25 36.39 -3.10
CA GLY A 198 11.46 37.17 -2.85
C GLY A 198 12.42 36.47 -1.90
N SER A 199 13.72 36.78 -2.01
CA SER A 199 14.75 36.33 -1.09
C SER A 199 15.53 37.51 -0.50
N LEU A 200 15.88 37.40 0.77
CA LEU A 200 16.79 38.30 1.48
C LEU A 200 18.02 37.49 1.87
N SER A 201 19.22 37.95 1.53
CA SER A 201 20.47 37.39 2.05
C SER A 201 21.34 38.47 2.70
N VAL A 202 21.95 38.13 3.83
CA VAL A 202 22.97 38.91 4.51
C VAL A 202 24.23 38.08 4.45
N ASN A 203 25.25 38.55 3.74
CA ASN A 203 26.51 37.84 3.56
C ASN A 203 27.64 38.68 4.15
N HIS A 204 28.48 38.05 4.93
CA HIS A 204 29.65 38.61 5.59
C HIS A 204 30.86 37.83 5.11
N ASN A 205 31.68 38.46 4.28
CA ASN A 205 32.87 37.87 3.67
C ASN A 205 34.11 38.59 4.20
N VAL A 206 35.09 37.83 4.66
CA VAL A 206 36.39 38.32 5.13
C VAL A 206 37.48 37.49 4.47
N ASN A 207 38.28 38.14 3.63
CA ASN A 207 39.39 37.54 2.89
C ASN A 207 40.71 38.09 3.42
N TYR A 208 41.45 37.22 4.10
CA TYR A 208 42.86 37.42 4.41
C TYR A 208 43.71 37.10 3.18
N LEU A 209 44.66 38.00 2.86
CA LEU A 209 45.71 37.79 1.87
C LEU A 209 47.05 38.27 2.46
N GLY A 210 47.95 37.32 2.75
CA GLY A 210 49.36 37.60 2.98
C GLY A 210 50.16 37.37 1.69
N THR A 211 50.99 38.32 1.26
CA THR A 211 51.84 38.14 0.07
C THR A 211 53.23 38.73 0.22
N ASN A 212 54.21 38.17 -0.50
CA ASN A 212 55.57 38.68 -0.57
C ASN A 212 55.79 39.74 -1.68
N ALA A 213 54.73 40.12 -2.40
CA ALA A 213 54.77 41.21 -3.38
C ALA A 213 54.68 42.59 -2.68
N PRO A 214 55.48 43.61 -3.06
CA PRO A 214 55.36 44.95 -2.50
C PRO A 214 53.95 45.54 -2.65
N SER A 215 53.34 45.80 -1.51
CA SER A 215 51.98 46.29 -1.30
C SER A 215 52.01 47.32 -0.15
N VAL A 216 50.93 48.08 0.05
CA VAL A 216 50.80 49.04 1.17
C VAL A 216 50.85 48.31 2.52
N PHE A 217 50.22 47.13 2.58
CA PHE A 217 50.30 46.19 3.70
C PHE A 217 50.71 44.80 3.17
N GLN A 218 51.53 44.08 3.93
CA GLN A 218 52.05 42.75 3.53
C GLN A 218 51.07 41.62 3.84
N SER A 219 50.30 41.79 4.92
CA SER A 219 49.02 41.14 5.21
C SER A 219 47.89 42.10 4.87
N VAL A 220 46.71 41.59 4.51
CA VAL A 220 45.51 42.41 4.43
C VAL A 220 44.26 41.57 4.66
N TYR A 221 43.35 42.07 5.48
CA TYR A 221 41.97 41.63 5.60
C TYR A 221 41.10 42.56 4.76
N SER A 222 40.48 42.00 3.73
CA SER A 222 39.59 42.70 2.79
C SER A 222 38.27 41.95 2.70
N GLY A 223 37.15 42.64 2.60
CA GLY A 223 35.86 41.96 2.73
C GLY A 223 34.66 42.88 2.63
N ASN A 224 33.48 42.31 2.82
CA ASN A 224 32.24 43.07 2.84
C ASN A 224 31.17 42.44 3.74
N VAL A 225 30.29 43.30 4.26
CA VAL A 225 28.96 42.93 4.76
C VAL A 225 27.96 43.41 3.73
N GLN A 226 27.35 42.49 2.99
CA GLN A 226 26.37 42.77 1.95
C GLN A 226 24.97 42.27 2.35
N LEU A 227 23.99 43.17 2.32
CA LEU A 227 22.56 42.85 2.33
C LEU A 227 22.06 42.86 0.88
N GLN A 228 21.44 41.77 0.45
CA GLN A 228 20.86 41.62 -0.89
C GLN A 228 19.40 41.22 -0.77
N TYR A 229 18.53 41.90 -1.51
CA TYR A 229 17.11 41.58 -1.63
C TYR A 229 16.73 41.41 -3.10
N GLN A 230 16.18 40.25 -3.45
CA GLN A 230 15.69 39.93 -4.79
C GLN A 230 14.20 39.63 -4.72
N LEU A 231 13.41 40.17 -5.65
CA LEU A 231 11.96 39.95 -5.72
C LEU A 231 11.53 39.70 -7.17
N PRO A 232 11.07 38.49 -7.53
CA PRO A 232 10.42 38.25 -8.82
C PRO A 232 9.08 39.01 -8.89
N LEU A 233 8.80 39.61 -10.05
CA LEU A 233 7.62 40.45 -10.31
C LEU A 233 6.67 39.89 -11.38
N LEU A 234 7.14 38.97 -12.25
CA LEU A 234 6.35 38.39 -13.33
C LEU A 234 6.34 36.85 -13.27
N ALA A 235 7.23 36.17 -14.00
CA ALA A 235 7.28 34.71 -14.03
C ALA A 235 7.61 34.13 -12.64
N GLY A 236 6.74 33.26 -12.14
CA GLY A 236 6.85 32.63 -10.82
C GLY A 236 6.86 33.61 -9.63
N ALA A 237 6.33 34.82 -9.82
CA ALA A 237 6.09 35.78 -8.76
C ALA A 237 4.76 35.51 -8.04
N GLY A 238 4.68 35.96 -6.78
CA GLY A 238 3.43 35.96 -6.00
C GLY A 238 3.22 34.69 -5.17
N THR A 239 2.36 34.82 -4.17
CA THR A 239 2.09 33.77 -3.16
C THR A 239 1.37 32.55 -3.70
N GLU A 240 0.66 32.68 -4.83
CA GLU A 240 -0.03 31.56 -5.46
C GLU A 240 0.95 30.59 -6.11
N PHE A 241 1.88 31.09 -6.94
CA PHE A 241 2.89 30.26 -7.59
C PHE A 241 3.77 29.54 -6.57
N THR A 242 4.28 30.24 -5.56
CA THR A 242 5.18 29.65 -4.54
C THR A 242 4.48 28.62 -3.65
N ARG A 243 3.18 28.78 -3.39
CA ARG A 243 2.37 27.77 -2.68
C ARG A 243 2.16 26.50 -3.50
N ILE A 244 2.07 26.60 -4.83
CA ILE A 244 1.88 25.47 -5.74
C ILE A 244 3.21 24.77 -6.06
N ALA A 245 4.21 25.54 -6.50
CA ALA A 245 5.46 25.05 -7.12
C ALA A 245 6.73 25.30 -6.27
N GLY A 246 6.57 25.80 -5.04
CA GLY A 246 7.68 26.21 -4.18
C GLY A 246 8.41 27.46 -4.67
N PRO A 247 9.44 27.92 -3.94
CA PRO A 247 10.36 28.95 -4.43
C PRO A 247 11.10 28.49 -5.70
N ILE A 248 11.31 29.39 -6.65
CA ILE A 248 12.15 29.11 -7.82
C ILE A 248 13.61 28.99 -7.36
N GLY A 249 14.12 27.77 -7.23
CA GLY A 249 15.53 27.53 -6.94
C GLY A 249 16.44 28.19 -7.99
N GLN A 250 17.51 28.85 -7.55
CA GLN A 250 18.46 29.50 -8.46
C GLN A 250 19.23 28.48 -9.33
N SER A 251 19.32 27.22 -8.90
CA SER A 251 19.88 26.11 -9.66
C SER A 251 18.81 25.36 -10.45
N PHE A 252 18.38 25.91 -11.60
CA PHE A 252 17.50 25.20 -12.54
C PHE A 252 18.31 24.21 -13.41
N GLY A 253 18.91 23.21 -12.76
CA GLY A 253 19.84 22.26 -13.34
C GLY A 253 19.18 21.08 -14.06
N GLY A 254 18.51 21.32 -15.19
CA GLY A 254 18.22 20.32 -16.26
C GLY A 254 17.25 19.16 -15.98
N ILE A 255 17.23 18.61 -14.76
CA ILE A 255 16.42 17.44 -14.36
C ILE A 255 15.87 17.69 -12.96
N SER A 256 14.91 18.60 -12.86
CA SER A 256 14.02 18.68 -11.70
C SER A 256 12.62 18.93 -12.24
N GLY A 257 11.67 18.08 -11.86
CA GLY A 257 10.26 18.39 -12.06
C GLY A 257 9.87 19.61 -11.24
N VAL A 258 8.63 20.08 -11.41
CA VAL A 258 8.07 21.14 -10.57
C VAL A 258 8.32 20.76 -9.10
N SER A 259 9.08 21.59 -8.37
CA SER A 259 9.27 21.42 -6.93
C SER A 259 7.87 21.39 -6.32
N GLN A 260 7.48 20.28 -5.70
CA GLN A 260 6.13 20.22 -5.14
C GLN A 260 6.07 21.21 -3.97
N GLY A 261 5.21 22.22 -4.13
CA GLY A 261 4.92 23.22 -3.11
C GLY A 261 3.88 22.71 -2.11
N VAL A 262 3.65 23.52 -1.08
CA VAL A 262 2.81 23.19 0.08
C VAL A 262 1.41 22.70 -0.32
N LEU A 263 0.79 23.27 -1.36
CA LEU A 263 -0.54 22.85 -1.81
C LEU A 263 -0.54 21.47 -2.48
N ILE A 264 0.50 21.13 -3.24
CA ILE A 264 0.61 19.80 -3.86
C ILE A 264 0.93 18.76 -2.78
N ALA A 265 1.85 19.08 -1.86
CA ALA A 265 2.17 18.23 -0.72
C ALA A 265 0.93 17.91 0.15
N ARG A 266 0.06 18.91 0.38
CA ARG A 266 -1.22 18.71 1.07
C ARG A 266 -2.16 17.79 0.28
N ILE A 267 -2.35 18.01 -1.03
CA ILE A 267 -3.20 17.13 -1.85
C ILE A 267 -2.67 15.69 -1.83
N ASN A 268 -1.35 15.48 -1.82
CA ASN A 268 -0.79 14.13 -1.70
C ASN A 268 -1.14 13.49 -0.35
N ASN A 269 -1.15 14.24 0.75
CA ASN A 269 -1.61 13.74 2.05
C ASN A 269 -3.12 13.40 2.01
N ASP A 270 -3.95 14.28 1.45
CA ASP A 270 -5.38 14.02 1.23
C ASP A 270 -5.63 12.76 0.35
N VAL A 271 -4.74 12.48 -0.60
CA VAL A 271 -4.74 11.24 -1.41
C VAL A 271 -4.34 10.02 -0.59
N THR A 272 -3.28 10.08 0.23
CA THR A 272 -2.89 8.95 1.09
C THR A 272 -3.93 8.64 2.16
N ILE A 273 -4.63 9.65 2.68
CA ILE A 273 -5.79 9.46 3.58
C ILE A 273 -6.95 8.75 2.84
N ALA A 274 -7.20 9.10 1.57
CA ALA A 274 -8.21 8.42 0.76
C ALA A 274 -7.82 6.97 0.41
N ASP A 275 -6.54 6.69 0.18
CA ASP A 275 -6.01 5.35 -0.05
C ASP A 275 -6.05 4.49 1.23
N PHE A 276 -5.74 5.06 2.39
CA PHE A 276 -5.94 4.42 3.69
C PHE A 276 -7.44 4.10 3.94
N GLN A 277 -8.34 5.04 3.65
CA GLN A 277 -9.79 4.80 3.74
C GLN A 277 -10.26 3.66 2.81
N LEU A 278 -9.69 3.54 1.61
CA LEU A 278 -9.95 2.42 0.70
C LEU A 278 -9.47 1.08 1.30
N ALA A 279 -8.29 1.06 1.90
CA ALA A 279 -7.76 -0.14 2.53
C ALA A 279 -8.60 -0.58 3.75
N VAL A 280 -9.02 0.35 4.61
CA VAL A 280 -9.90 0.08 5.76
C VAL A 280 -11.27 -0.42 5.31
N ARG A 281 -11.88 0.18 4.27
CA ARG A 281 -13.13 -0.32 3.68
C ARG A 281 -13.00 -1.76 3.20
N ASN A 282 -11.92 -2.08 2.51
CA ASN A 282 -11.69 -3.42 2.00
C ASN A 282 -11.42 -4.42 3.15
N LEU A 283 -10.74 -4.02 4.23
CA LEU A 283 -10.58 -4.83 5.44
C LEU A 283 -11.92 -5.16 6.10
N VAL A 284 -12.81 -4.17 6.27
CA VAL A 284 -14.16 -4.41 6.84
C VAL A 284 -14.93 -5.41 5.98
N LYS A 285 -14.91 -5.25 4.65
CA LYS A 285 -15.53 -6.19 3.70
C LYS A 285 -14.93 -7.60 3.79
N ASP A 286 -13.60 -7.71 3.85
CA ASP A 286 -12.90 -8.99 3.98
C ASP A 286 -13.24 -9.70 5.31
N VAL A 287 -13.42 -8.94 6.41
CA VAL A 287 -13.86 -9.45 7.72
C VAL A 287 -15.31 -9.92 7.69
N GLU A 288 -16.22 -9.14 7.10
CA GLU A 288 -17.63 -9.50 6.95
C GLU A 288 -17.79 -10.78 6.10
N ASP A 289 -17.10 -10.87 4.96
CA ASP A 289 -17.12 -12.06 4.11
C ASP A 289 -16.59 -13.31 4.84
N ALA A 290 -15.48 -13.17 5.58
CA ALA A 290 -14.86 -14.26 6.35
C ALA A 290 -15.71 -14.69 7.56
N TYR A 291 -16.42 -13.76 8.20
CA TYR A 291 -17.37 -14.04 9.27
C TYR A 291 -18.53 -14.90 8.76
N TRP A 292 -19.13 -14.52 7.63
CA TRP A 292 -20.21 -15.30 7.02
C TRP A 292 -19.73 -16.65 6.46
N ASP A 293 -18.49 -16.75 5.98
CA ASP A 293 -17.87 -18.04 5.62
C ASP A 293 -17.68 -18.98 6.82
N LEU A 294 -17.32 -18.44 8.00
CA LEU A 294 -17.24 -19.23 9.23
C LEU A 294 -18.63 -19.66 9.70
N TYR A 295 -19.63 -18.78 9.64
CA TYR A 295 -21.03 -19.13 9.96
C TYR A 295 -21.54 -20.26 9.06
N LEU A 296 -21.28 -20.16 7.75
CA LEU A 296 -21.64 -21.20 6.78
C LEU A 296 -20.96 -22.54 7.08
N ALA A 297 -19.69 -22.54 7.48
CA ALA A 297 -18.97 -23.76 7.85
C ALA A 297 -19.59 -24.45 9.08
N TYR A 298 -20.05 -23.68 10.08
CA TYR A 298 -20.79 -24.22 11.22
C TYR A 298 -22.12 -24.86 10.81
N GLN A 299 -22.91 -24.21 9.95
CA GLN A 299 -24.17 -24.77 9.46
C GLN A 299 -23.95 -26.05 8.65
N GLN A 300 -22.95 -26.07 7.74
CA GLN A 300 -22.58 -27.28 6.99
C GLN A 300 -22.16 -28.43 7.91
N PHE A 301 -21.40 -28.15 8.97
CA PHE A 301 -21.05 -29.15 9.98
C PHE A 301 -22.27 -29.66 10.77
N HIS A 302 -23.19 -28.77 11.15
CA HIS A 302 -24.42 -29.14 11.84
C HIS A 302 -25.27 -30.11 11.00
N VAL A 303 -25.53 -29.76 9.74
CA VAL A 303 -26.26 -30.62 8.79
C VAL A 303 -25.52 -31.94 8.54
N ALA A 304 -24.19 -31.92 8.39
CA ALA A 304 -23.40 -33.14 8.20
C ALA A 304 -23.49 -34.10 9.42
N ILE A 305 -23.47 -33.58 10.65
CA ILE A 305 -23.67 -34.36 11.87
C ILE A 305 -25.10 -34.93 11.93
N GLN A 306 -26.14 -34.12 11.67
CA GLN A 306 -27.52 -34.63 11.62
C GLN A 306 -27.68 -35.75 10.56
N THR A 307 -27.03 -35.60 9.40
CA THR A 307 -27.07 -36.58 8.29
C THR A 307 -26.34 -37.87 8.66
N ARG A 308 -25.21 -37.77 9.37
CA ARG A 308 -24.48 -38.93 9.92
C ARG A 308 -25.32 -39.68 10.94
N GLU A 309 -25.94 -38.98 11.89
CA GLU A 309 -26.75 -39.60 12.95
C GLU A 309 -28.05 -40.22 12.43
N SER A 310 -28.68 -39.61 11.42
CA SER A 310 -29.86 -40.19 10.76
C SER A 310 -29.50 -41.40 9.89
N THR A 311 -28.40 -41.34 9.13
CA THR A 311 -27.87 -42.48 8.37
C THR A 311 -27.44 -43.62 9.28
N TYR A 312 -26.82 -43.34 10.42
CA TYR A 312 -26.47 -44.35 11.43
C TYR A 312 -27.70 -45.09 11.96
N LYS A 313 -28.78 -44.37 12.29
CA LYS A 313 -30.06 -44.96 12.74
C LYS A 313 -30.71 -45.81 11.64
N LEU A 314 -30.67 -45.39 10.38
CA LEU A 314 -31.15 -46.21 9.25
C LEU A 314 -30.30 -47.47 9.06
N ARG A 315 -28.98 -47.37 9.13
CA ARG A 315 -28.06 -48.53 9.07
C ARG A 315 -28.32 -49.54 10.20
N GLN A 316 -28.54 -49.07 11.43
CA GLN A 316 -28.93 -49.93 12.55
C GLN A 316 -30.28 -50.62 12.27
N LEU A 317 -31.27 -49.88 11.78
CA LEU A 317 -32.58 -50.44 11.43
C LEU A 317 -32.43 -51.59 10.43
N PHE A 318 -31.70 -51.41 9.32
CA PHE A 318 -31.52 -52.46 8.31
C PHE A 318 -30.75 -53.68 8.84
N ALA A 319 -29.75 -53.47 9.71
CA ALA A 319 -29.08 -54.59 10.39
C ALA A 319 -30.09 -55.41 11.22
N THR A 320 -30.94 -54.77 12.03
CA THR A 320 -31.97 -55.47 12.82
C THR A 320 -33.04 -56.15 11.96
N GLN A 321 -33.47 -55.52 10.86
CA GLN A 321 -34.45 -56.10 9.93
C GLN A 321 -33.88 -57.33 9.20
N TYR A 322 -32.59 -57.30 8.83
CA TYR A 322 -31.89 -58.45 8.28
C TYR A 322 -31.73 -59.59 9.30
N GLU A 323 -31.36 -59.30 10.54
CA GLU A 323 -31.26 -60.29 11.63
C GLU A 323 -32.61 -60.97 11.95
N ILE A 324 -33.71 -60.22 11.84
CA ILE A 324 -35.09 -60.73 12.01
C ILE A 324 -35.56 -61.52 10.77
N GLY A 325 -34.84 -61.44 9.64
CA GLY A 325 -35.19 -62.11 8.39
C GLY A 325 -36.38 -61.46 7.67
N GLN A 326 -36.53 -60.13 7.78
CA GLN A 326 -37.63 -59.40 7.15
C GLN A 326 -37.57 -59.51 5.62
N GLN A 327 -38.70 -59.92 5.03
CA GLN A 327 -38.78 -60.20 3.60
C GLN A 327 -38.57 -58.91 2.78
N GLY A 328 -37.55 -58.93 1.91
CA GLY A 328 -37.19 -57.80 1.04
C GLY A 328 -35.92 -57.05 1.44
N VAL A 329 -35.33 -57.34 2.61
CA VAL A 329 -34.03 -56.79 3.03
C VAL A 329 -32.92 -57.80 2.76
N TYR A 330 -31.89 -57.39 2.02
CA TYR A 330 -30.75 -58.21 1.63
C TYR A 330 -29.46 -57.73 2.31
N LEU A 331 -28.46 -58.61 2.34
CA LEU A 331 -27.13 -58.28 2.87
C LEU A 331 -26.43 -57.15 2.07
N SER A 332 -26.76 -57.01 0.77
CA SER A 332 -26.33 -55.87 -0.06
C SER A 332 -26.73 -54.52 0.55
N ASP A 333 -27.92 -54.46 1.13
CA ASP A 333 -28.57 -53.20 1.52
C ASP A 333 -27.96 -52.71 2.85
N VAL A 334 -27.58 -53.66 3.72
CA VAL A 334 -26.78 -53.41 4.93
C VAL A 334 -25.37 -52.90 4.57
N TYR A 335 -24.74 -53.44 3.51
CA TYR A 335 -23.46 -52.93 3.02
C TYR A 335 -23.60 -51.55 2.37
N GLN A 336 -24.64 -51.30 1.58
CA GLN A 336 -24.95 -50.00 0.98
C GLN A 336 -25.20 -48.93 2.06
N ALA A 337 -25.99 -49.24 3.09
CA ALA A 337 -26.19 -48.32 4.21
C ALA A 337 -24.91 -48.12 5.06
N SER A 338 -24.00 -49.09 5.08
CA SER A 338 -22.68 -48.94 5.71
C SER A 338 -21.75 -48.04 4.89
N ASP A 339 -21.75 -48.18 3.56
CA ASP A 339 -21.02 -47.30 2.63
C ASP A 339 -21.50 -45.85 2.76
N GLN A 340 -22.81 -45.61 2.70
CA GLN A 340 -23.38 -44.28 2.88
C GLN A 340 -23.08 -43.70 4.27
N PHE A 341 -23.12 -44.52 5.34
CA PHE A 341 -22.70 -44.07 6.67
C PHE A 341 -21.25 -43.57 6.67
N TYR A 342 -20.30 -44.33 6.14
CA TYR A 342 -18.90 -43.90 6.08
C TYR A 342 -18.72 -42.67 5.16
N GLY A 343 -19.50 -42.55 4.08
CA GLY A 343 -19.57 -41.34 3.26
C GLY A 343 -20.00 -40.10 4.07
N THR A 344 -21.05 -40.21 4.88
CA THR A 344 -21.49 -39.11 5.78
C THR A 344 -20.50 -38.81 6.89
N GLU A 345 -19.75 -39.81 7.38
CA GLU A 345 -18.70 -39.63 8.38
C GLU A 345 -17.47 -38.88 7.82
N VAL A 346 -17.07 -39.19 6.58
CA VAL A 346 -16.06 -38.42 5.83
C VAL A 346 -16.55 -37.00 5.56
N SER A 347 -17.83 -36.81 5.21
CA SER A 347 -18.42 -35.49 5.01
C SER A 347 -18.38 -34.63 6.29
N ALA A 348 -18.83 -35.19 7.43
CA ALA A 348 -18.76 -34.51 8.73
C ALA A 348 -17.32 -34.19 9.16
N THR A 349 -16.37 -35.09 8.88
CA THR A 349 -14.94 -34.88 9.11
C THR A 349 -14.40 -33.70 8.29
N ASN A 350 -14.77 -33.61 7.02
CA ASN A 350 -14.36 -32.52 6.13
C ASN A 350 -15.00 -31.18 6.54
N ALA A 351 -16.28 -31.19 6.94
CA ALA A 351 -16.96 -30.00 7.44
C ALA A 351 -16.32 -29.48 8.76
N GLN A 352 -15.91 -30.37 9.66
CA GLN A 352 -15.15 -29.99 10.86
C GLN A 352 -13.80 -29.36 10.49
N ALA A 353 -13.07 -29.94 9.54
CA ALA A 353 -11.82 -29.36 9.05
C ALA A 353 -12.03 -27.98 8.38
N ALA A 354 -13.18 -27.79 7.72
CA ALA A 354 -13.54 -26.51 7.11
C ALA A 354 -13.68 -25.40 8.16
N ILE A 355 -14.34 -25.67 9.31
CA ILE A 355 -14.46 -24.71 10.43
C ILE A 355 -13.07 -24.17 10.83
N TYR A 356 -12.13 -25.04 11.20
CA TYR A 356 -10.79 -24.60 11.61
C TYR A 356 -10.04 -23.83 10.51
N SER A 357 -10.27 -24.18 9.23
CA SER A 357 -9.64 -23.47 8.10
C SER A 357 -10.20 -22.06 7.87
N GLN A 358 -11.51 -21.86 8.07
CA GLN A 358 -12.16 -20.54 7.96
C GLN A 358 -11.88 -19.70 9.21
N GLU A 359 -11.84 -20.33 10.38
CA GLU A 359 -11.48 -19.70 11.65
C GLU A 359 -10.06 -19.10 11.61
N ILE A 360 -9.07 -19.84 11.08
CA ILE A 360 -7.70 -19.31 10.90
C ILE A 360 -7.68 -18.11 9.94
N ARG A 361 -8.52 -18.11 8.89
CA ARG A 361 -8.64 -16.97 7.97
C ARG A 361 -9.25 -15.75 8.67
N LEU A 362 -10.29 -15.94 9.48
CA LEU A 362 -10.89 -14.89 10.29
C LEU A 362 -9.88 -14.35 11.32
N ARG A 363 -9.24 -15.23 12.12
CA ARG A 363 -8.18 -14.87 13.09
C ARG A 363 -7.07 -14.02 12.47
N ARG A 364 -6.61 -14.35 11.26
CA ARG A 364 -5.62 -13.54 10.51
C ARG A 364 -6.10 -12.11 10.24
N LEU A 365 -7.38 -11.92 9.91
CA LEU A 365 -7.94 -10.59 9.69
C LEU A 365 -8.15 -9.85 11.03
N LEU A 366 -8.62 -10.55 12.06
CA LEU A 366 -8.76 -10.04 13.43
C LEU A 366 -7.44 -9.71 14.14
N GLY A 367 -6.29 -10.13 13.60
CA GLY A 367 -4.99 -10.00 14.25
C GLY A 367 -4.82 -10.87 15.49
N LEU A 368 -5.55 -11.99 15.57
CA LEU A 368 -5.45 -12.94 16.67
C LEU A 368 -4.38 -14.01 16.39
N PRO A 369 -3.79 -14.62 17.44
CA PRO A 369 -2.93 -15.79 17.31
C PRO A 369 -3.64 -16.96 16.59
N VAL A 370 -2.87 -17.89 16.02
CA VAL A 370 -3.42 -19.06 15.29
C VAL A 370 -4.30 -19.93 16.18
N SER A 371 -3.93 -20.07 17.45
CA SER A 371 -4.70 -20.75 18.49
C SER A 371 -4.40 -20.10 19.84
N ASP A 372 -5.45 -19.75 20.57
CA ASP A 372 -5.45 -19.17 21.93
C ASP A 372 -6.06 -20.14 22.97
N GLY A 373 -6.38 -21.37 22.57
CA GLY A 373 -7.09 -22.35 23.39
C GLY A 373 -8.63 -22.27 23.28
N THR A 374 -9.16 -21.30 22.52
CA THR A 374 -10.60 -21.18 22.24
C THR A 374 -10.94 -21.56 20.79
N VAL A 375 -12.22 -21.74 20.49
CA VAL A 375 -12.75 -21.81 19.12
C VAL A 375 -13.79 -20.73 18.91
N LEU A 376 -13.62 -19.90 17.87
CA LEU A 376 -14.54 -18.82 17.54
C LEU A 376 -15.83 -19.36 16.91
N ARG A 377 -16.98 -18.90 17.40
CA ARG A 377 -18.31 -19.16 16.85
C ARG A 377 -19.04 -17.84 16.55
N PRO A 378 -19.48 -17.59 15.30
CA PRO A 378 -20.40 -16.50 14.99
C PRO A 378 -21.70 -16.59 15.78
N SER A 379 -22.08 -15.51 16.50
CA SER A 379 -23.34 -15.41 17.25
C SER A 379 -24.50 -14.80 16.47
N ASP A 380 -24.22 -14.01 15.44
CA ASP A 380 -25.23 -13.15 14.83
C ASP A 380 -25.99 -13.90 13.71
N ALA A 381 -27.32 -13.76 13.71
CA ALA A 381 -28.16 -14.34 12.68
C ALA A 381 -28.08 -13.54 11.35
N PRO A 382 -28.02 -14.19 10.19
CA PRO A 382 -28.02 -13.53 8.89
C PRO A 382 -29.36 -12.84 8.60
N VAL A 383 -29.33 -11.76 7.80
CA VAL A 383 -30.52 -11.06 7.34
C VAL A 383 -31.28 -11.94 6.35
N THR A 384 -32.57 -12.20 6.62
CA THR A 384 -33.48 -12.96 5.74
C THR A 384 -34.56 -12.08 5.09
N ALA A 385 -34.73 -10.82 5.54
CA ALA A 385 -35.71 -9.89 4.99
C ALA A 385 -35.25 -9.29 3.65
N GLU A 386 -36.19 -9.07 2.73
CA GLU A 386 -35.90 -8.47 1.43
C GLU A 386 -35.55 -6.97 1.56
N ILE A 387 -34.34 -6.62 1.14
CA ILE A 387 -33.92 -5.23 0.93
C ILE A 387 -34.22 -4.83 -0.52
N ILE A 388 -35.08 -3.82 -0.69
CA ILE A 388 -35.45 -3.23 -1.99
C ILE A 388 -34.85 -1.82 -2.08
N PRO A 389 -33.65 -1.63 -2.66
CA PRO A 389 -33.04 -0.31 -2.78
C PRO A 389 -33.65 0.51 -3.94
N ASP A 390 -33.71 1.85 -3.79
CA ASP A 390 -33.98 2.74 -4.94
C ASP A 390 -32.71 2.93 -5.78
N TRP A 391 -32.81 2.67 -7.08
CA TRP A 391 -31.74 2.81 -8.04
C TRP A 391 -31.15 4.23 -8.08
N TYR A 392 -32.01 5.25 -8.16
CA TYR A 392 -31.56 6.63 -8.38
C TYR A 392 -30.90 7.23 -7.14
N GLN A 393 -31.46 6.96 -5.95
CA GLN A 393 -30.80 7.30 -4.69
C GLN A 393 -29.45 6.58 -4.56
N SER A 394 -29.40 5.27 -4.82
CA SER A 394 -28.17 4.47 -4.68
C SER A 394 -27.06 4.93 -5.64
N LEU A 395 -27.40 5.31 -6.88
CA LEU A 395 -26.43 5.85 -7.83
C LEU A 395 -25.93 7.24 -7.42
N THR A 396 -26.81 8.09 -6.86
CA THR A 396 -26.44 9.41 -6.30
C THR A 396 -25.48 9.26 -5.12
N GLU A 397 -25.75 8.32 -4.22
CA GLU A 397 -24.89 7.99 -3.08
C GLU A 397 -23.54 7.42 -3.56
N ALA A 398 -23.53 6.50 -4.53
CA ALA A 398 -22.31 5.94 -5.12
C ALA A 398 -21.38 7.01 -5.73
N LEU A 399 -21.94 7.97 -6.48
CA LEU A 399 -21.16 9.03 -7.14
C LEU A 399 -20.65 10.13 -6.18
N THR A 400 -21.18 10.19 -4.95
CA THR A 400 -20.82 11.19 -3.94
C THR A 400 -19.94 10.65 -2.82
N HIS A 401 -20.21 9.42 -2.34
CA HIS A 401 -19.51 8.82 -1.21
C HIS A 401 -18.27 8.00 -1.59
N ARG A 402 -18.20 7.40 -2.80
CA ARG A 402 -17.05 6.58 -3.23
C ARG A 402 -15.72 7.34 -3.15
N THR A 403 -14.76 6.72 -2.48
CA THR A 403 -13.44 7.28 -2.20
C THR A 403 -12.50 7.24 -3.40
N GLU A 404 -12.71 6.32 -4.36
CA GLU A 404 -11.98 6.31 -5.63
C GLU A 404 -12.19 7.61 -6.42
N LEU A 405 -13.45 8.07 -6.50
CA LEU A 405 -13.80 9.34 -7.16
C LEU A 405 -13.23 10.54 -6.42
N ARG A 406 -13.24 10.52 -5.08
CA ARG A 406 -12.63 11.58 -4.25
C ARG A 406 -11.12 11.70 -4.55
N ARG A 407 -10.41 10.58 -4.58
CA ARG A 407 -8.99 10.48 -4.95
C ARG A 407 -8.73 10.97 -6.39
N GLN A 408 -9.57 10.60 -7.35
CA GLN A 408 -9.43 11.09 -8.73
C GLN A 408 -9.67 12.60 -8.84
N LYS A 409 -10.66 13.15 -8.12
CA LYS A 409 -10.94 14.59 -8.06
C LYS A 409 -9.76 15.36 -7.43
N TRP A 410 -9.10 14.81 -6.41
CA TRP A 410 -7.83 15.34 -5.89
C TRP A 410 -6.69 15.34 -6.92
N ASN A 411 -6.51 14.25 -7.66
CA ASN A 411 -5.51 14.16 -8.73
C ASN A 411 -5.74 15.20 -9.85
N ILE A 412 -7.00 15.38 -10.28
CA ILE A 412 -7.39 16.42 -11.24
C ILE A 412 -7.04 17.82 -10.70
N LYS A 413 -7.35 18.10 -9.44
CA LYS A 413 -7.04 19.39 -8.81
C LYS A 413 -5.54 19.65 -8.71
N SER A 414 -4.74 18.63 -8.41
CA SER A 414 -3.27 18.71 -8.44
C SER A 414 -2.76 19.05 -9.85
N LEU A 415 -3.31 18.44 -10.90
CA LEU A 415 -2.97 18.75 -12.30
C LEU A 415 -3.38 20.17 -12.71
N GLN A 416 -4.55 20.66 -12.28
CA GLN A 416 -4.99 22.05 -12.52
C GLN A 416 -4.02 23.07 -11.90
N LEU A 417 -3.59 22.85 -10.65
CA LEU A 417 -2.61 23.72 -10.00
C LEU A 417 -1.25 23.66 -10.72
N GLN A 418 -0.78 22.47 -11.12
CA GLN A 418 0.47 22.30 -11.87
C GLN A 418 0.42 22.98 -13.25
N LEU A 419 -0.74 22.96 -13.93
CA LEU A 419 -0.98 23.71 -15.16
C LEU A 419 -0.86 25.22 -14.92
N GLN A 420 -1.55 25.75 -13.91
CA GLN A 420 -1.50 27.17 -13.54
C GLN A 420 -0.07 27.63 -13.19
N ALA A 421 0.71 26.80 -12.51
CA ALA A 421 2.13 27.05 -12.27
C ALA A 421 2.96 27.05 -13.57
N ALA A 422 2.73 26.10 -14.48
CA ALA A 422 3.41 26.05 -15.77
C ALA A 422 3.08 27.25 -16.66
N GLU A 423 1.83 27.73 -16.68
CA GLU A 423 1.42 28.96 -17.38
C GLU A 423 2.17 30.21 -16.86
N SER A 424 2.35 30.31 -15.54
CA SER A 424 3.15 31.39 -14.93
C SER A 424 4.60 31.39 -15.43
N LEU A 425 5.19 30.22 -15.68
CA LEU A 425 6.55 30.07 -16.20
C LEU A 425 6.71 30.39 -17.69
N VAL A 426 5.61 30.55 -18.45
CA VAL A 426 5.63 31.03 -19.85
C VAL A 426 5.74 32.56 -19.92
N ARG A 427 5.60 33.28 -18.79
CA ARG A 427 5.82 34.74 -18.74
C ARG A 427 7.32 35.06 -18.77
N PRO A 428 7.75 36.26 -19.24
CA PRO A 428 9.13 36.69 -19.07
C PRO A 428 9.44 36.87 -17.58
N ARG A 429 10.65 36.51 -17.16
CA ARG A 429 11.09 36.72 -15.78
C ARG A 429 11.58 38.15 -15.62
N LEU A 430 11.05 38.85 -14.62
CA LEU A 430 11.44 40.21 -14.26
C LEU A 430 11.66 40.24 -12.76
N ASP A 431 12.89 40.46 -12.33
CA ASP A 431 13.27 40.49 -10.93
C ASP A 431 13.73 41.90 -10.55
N PHE A 432 13.20 42.43 -9.45
CA PHE A 432 13.80 43.57 -8.77
C PHE A 432 14.99 43.07 -7.93
N VAL A 433 16.16 43.70 -8.08
CA VAL A 433 17.36 43.39 -7.32
C VAL A 433 17.85 44.64 -6.62
N SER A 434 17.99 44.55 -5.31
CA SER A 434 18.57 45.54 -4.43
C SER A 434 19.76 44.94 -3.70
N GLY A 435 20.82 45.71 -3.55
CA GLY A 435 21.97 45.36 -2.72
C GLY A 435 22.54 46.60 -2.04
N TYR A 436 23.00 46.40 -0.81
CA TYR A 436 23.73 47.38 -0.02
C TYR A 436 24.91 46.66 0.63
N GLN A 437 26.13 47.14 0.38
CA GLN A 437 27.36 46.56 0.88
C GLN A 437 28.20 47.58 1.63
N ILE A 438 28.73 47.18 2.78
CA ILE A 438 29.75 47.91 3.53
C ILE A 438 31.04 47.14 3.32
N ASN A 439 32.04 47.74 2.68
CA ASN A 439 33.34 47.09 2.47
C ASN A 439 34.24 47.36 3.67
N GLY A 440 35.05 46.36 4.03
CA GLY A 440 36.08 46.47 5.06
C GLY A 440 37.47 46.26 4.47
N PHE A 441 38.45 46.99 5.00
CA PHE A 441 39.86 46.93 4.62
C PHE A 441 40.75 47.27 5.82
N GLY A 442 41.73 46.41 6.12
CA GLY A 442 42.71 46.64 7.18
C GLY A 442 43.88 45.65 7.11
N ASP A 443 45.02 45.99 7.74
CA ASP A 443 46.15 45.07 7.93
C ASP A 443 45.83 44.05 9.05
N GLU A 444 45.14 44.51 10.10
CA GLU A 444 44.67 43.69 11.22
C GLU A 444 43.15 43.40 11.14
N LEU A 445 42.76 42.23 11.64
CA LEU A 445 41.35 41.86 11.77
C LEU A 445 40.66 42.62 12.91
N LEU A 446 41.35 42.77 14.05
CA LEU A 446 40.89 43.44 15.27
C LEU A 446 42.08 44.15 15.94
N GLY A 447 42.10 45.49 15.93
CA GLY A 447 43.17 46.32 16.50
C GLY A 447 42.63 47.63 17.09
N TYR A 448 43.35 48.23 18.05
CA TYR A 448 42.83 49.38 18.84
C TYR A 448 43.64 50.68 18.71
N ASN A 449 44.75 50.71 17.94
CA ASN A 449 45.62 51.87 17.76
C ASN A 449 46.47 51.74 16.48
N GLN A 450 45.82 51.79 15.31
CA GLN A 450 46.46 51.73 14.00
C GLN A 450 46.08 52.99 13.18
N PRO A 451 46.83 53.37 12.12
CA PRO A 451 46.46 54.47 11.25
C PRO A 451 45.11 54.24 10.54
N GLU A 452 44.56 55.30 9.93
CA GLU A 452 43.32 55.24 9.15
C GLU A 452 43.39 54.08 8.12
N PHE A 453 42.36 53.22 8.12
CA PHE A 453 42.29 51.94 7.37
C PHE A 453 43.22 50.81 7.86
N GLY A 454 43.65 50.81 9.13
CA GLY A 454 44.45 49.71 9.70
C GLY A 454 43.67 48.49 10.19
N ASN A 455 42.38 48.63 10.55
CA ASN A 455 41.55 47.57 11.13
C ASN A 455 40.30 47.26 10.28
N PHE A 456 40.10 45.99 9.94
CA PHE A 456 38.95 45.50 9.17
C PHE A 456 37.60 45.84 9.82
N TYR A 457 37.32 45.39 11.04
CA TYR A 457 36.01 45.62 11.67
C TYR A 457 35.76 47.09 12.02
N GLU A 458 36.81 47.87 12.25
CA GLU A 458 36.68 49.34 12.42
C GLU A 458 36.30 50.02 11.11
N SER A 459 36.89 49.64 9.97
CA SER A 459 36.50 50.17 8.65
C SER A 459 35.06 49.77 8.25
N VAL A 460 34.59 48.59 8.65
CA VAL A 460 33.17 48.19 8.52
C VAL A 460 32.27 49.00 9.46
N GLY A 461 32.66 49.15 10.73
CA GLY A 461 31.86 49.84 11.75
C GLY A 461 31.75 51.37 11.54
N THR A 462 32.79 51.99 10.97
CA THR A 462 32.78 53.41 10.57
C THR A 462 31.99 53.65 9.29
N SER A 463 31.72 52.62 8.48
CA SER A 463 30.87 52.68 7.28
C SER A 463 31.33 53.71 6.23
N ASN A 464 32.63 54.01 6.15
CA ASN A 464 33.18 54.96 5.19
C ASN A 464 33.27 54.40 3.75
N LEU A 465 33.20 53.07 3.58
CA LEU A 465 33.45 52.37 2.31
C LEU A 465 32.19 51.64 1.81
N THR A 466 31.08 52.36 1.64
CA THR A 466 29.80 51.77 1.23
C THR A 466 29.60 51.71 -0.29
N GLY A 467 28.82 50.73 -0.74
CA GLY A 467 28.30 50.64 -2.10
C GLY A 467 26.85 50.18 -2.09
N TRP A 468 26.08 50.56 -3.11
CA TRP A 468 24.70 50.12 -3.27
C TRP A 468 24.39 49.89 -4.75
N ASN A 469 23.46 48.98 -5.02
CA ASN A 469 22.98 48.71 -6.36
C ASN A 469 21.46 48.50 -6.33
N LEU A 470 20.75 49.16 -7.23
CA LEU A 470 19.33 48.98 -7.48
C LEU A 470 19.15 48.72 -8.98
N GLY A 471 18.38 47.70 -9.33
CA GLY A 471 18.14 47.38 -10.73
C GLY A 471 16.95 46.45 -10.94
N PHE A 472 16.47 46.42 -12.17
CA PHE A 472 15.52 45.42 -12.64
C PHE A 472 16.23 44.52 -13.65
N GLN A 473 16.21 43.22 -13.39
CA GLN A 473 16.78 42.20 -14.26
C GLN A 473 15.64 41.50 -15.00
N MET A 474 15.55 41.72 -16.31
CA MET A 474 14.63 40.97 -17.16
C MET A 474 15.37 39.84 -17.89
N ARG A 475 14.88 38.61 -17.75
CA ARG A 475 15.29 37.47 -18.57
C ARG A 475 14.10 37.01 -19.41
N TRP A 476 14.30 37.07 -20.73
CA TRP A 476 13.33 36.61 -21.72
C TRP A 476 13.99 35.61 -22.66
N ASP A 477 13.75 34.33 -22.41
CA ASP A 477 14.20 33.24 -23.29
C ASP A 477 13.29 33.23 -24.53
N ILE A 478 13.84 33.52 -25.71
CA ILE A 478 13.03 33.67 -26.94
C ILE A 478 12.62 32.29 -27.47
N GLY A 479 11.31 32.07 -27.62
CA GLY A 479 10.71 30.87 -28.22
C GLY A 479 10.12 29.87 -27.23
N MET A 480 10.59 29.84 -25.98
CA MET A 480 9.97 29.13 -24.82
C MET A 480 9.50 27.68 -25.09
N ARG A 481 10.25 26.92 -25.90
CA ARG A 481 9.79 25.60 -26.40
C ARG A 481 9.57 24.59 -25.26
N SER A 482 10.44 24.57 -24.25
CA SER A 482 10.31 23.68 -23.10
C SER A 482 9.15 24.08 -22.19
N GLN A 483 8.99 25.36 -21.86
CA GLN A 483 7.88 25.84 -21.02
C GLN A 483 6.53 25.62 -21.70
N ARG A 484 6.42 25.89 -23.02
CA ARG A 484 5.19 25.62 -23.79
C ARG A 484 4.90 24.13 -23.92
N ALA A 485 5.91 23.28 -24.13
CA ALA A 485 5.73 21.83 -24.12
C ALA A 485 5.30 21.32 -22.73
N GLN A 486 5.75 21.95 -21.65
CA GLN A 486 5.31 21.62 -20.28
C GLN A 486 3.85 22.00 -20.05
N VAL A 487 3.40 23.19 -20.45
CA VAL A 487 1.98 23.59 -20.41
C VAL A 487 1.13 22.61 -21.22
N GLN A 488 1.51 22.33 -22.48
CA GLN A 488 0.80 21.38 -23.33
C GLN A 488 0.76 19.95 -22.72
N ASN A 489 1.83 19.53 -22.03
CA ASN A 489 1.84 18.25 -21.33
C ASN A 489 0.82 18.22 -20.18
N TYR A 490 0.69 19.31 -19.42
CA TYR A 490 -0.30 19.41 -18.36
C TYR A 490 -1.73 19.55 -18.88
N GLU A 491 -1.97 20.30 -19.96
CA GLU A 491 -3.26 20.35 -20.66
C GLU A 491 -3.73 18.94 -21.08
N LEU A 492 -2.85 18.17 -21.73
CA LEU A 492 -3.15 16.80 -22.16
C LEU A 492 -3.34 15.84 -20.98
N ARG A 493 -2.58 16.00 -19.89
CA ARG A 493 -2.76 15.21 -18.66
C ARG A 493 -4.08 15.53 -17.96
N LEU A 494 -4.46 16.80 -17.89
CA LEU A 494 -5.73 17.25 -17.31
C LEU A 494 -6.90 16.70 -18.12
N ALA A 495 -6.90 16.90 -19.44
CA ALA A 495 -7.94 16.37 -20.33
C ALA A 495 -8.05 14.84 -20.25
N LYS A 496 -6.92 14.12 -20.12
CA LYS A 496 -6.94 12.67 -19.85
C LYS A 496 -7.55 12.34 -18.49
N ALA A 497 -7.17 13.05 -17.42
CA ALA A 497 -7.65 12.79 -16.07
C ALA A 497 -9.16 13.04 -15.91
N GLU A 498 -9.69 14.07 -16.58
CA GLU A 498 -11.12 14.36 -16.67
C GLU A 498 -11.87 13.26 -17.44
N LYS A 499 -11.30 12.74 -18.54
CA LYS A 499 -11.91 11.61 -19.26
C LYS A 499 -11.88 10.30 -18.47
N VAL A 500 -10.81 10.05 -17.71
CA VAL A 500 -10.74 8.92 -16.77
C VAL A 500 -11.77 9.07 -15.66
N LEU A 501 -12.10 10.28 -15.20
CA LEU A 501 -13.18 10.49 -14.23
C LEU A 501 -14.55 10.15 -14.84
N MET A 502 -14.83 10.59 -16.07
CA MET A 502 -16.08 10.24 -16.77
C MET A 502 -16.24 8.71 -16.93
N GLU A 503 -15.17 8.02 -17.34
CA GLU A 503 -15.15 6.56 -17.45
C GLU A 503 -15.37 5.86 -16.10
N GLN A 504 -14.78 6.39 -15.02
CA GLN A 504 -15.01 5.88 -13.66
C GLN A 504 -16.46 6.07 -13.22
N GLU A 505 -17.08 7.22 -13.51
CA GLU A 505 -18.48 7.49 -13.18
C GLU A 505 -19.44 6.57 -13.98
N GLU A 506 -19.11 6.22 -15.22
CA GLU A 506 -19.83 5.21 -16.02
C GLU A 506 -19.65 3.79 -15.47
N GLU A 507 -18.41 3.35 -15.23
CA GLU A 507 -18.11 2.02 -14.67
C GLU A 507 -18.77 1.80 -13.30
N ILE A 508 -18.81 2.83 -12.44
CA ILE A 508 -19.52 2.80 -11.15
C ILE A 508 -21.01 2.50 -11.35
N SER A 509 -21.63 3.04 -12.40
CA SER A 509 -23.04 2.76 -12.70
C SER A 509 -23.25 1.32 -13.18
N LEU A 510 -22.32 0.76 -13.96
CA LEU A 510 -22.37 -0.63 -14.40
C LEU A 510 -22.16 -1.61 -13.25
N GLU A 511 -21.15 -1.37 -12.40
CA GLU A 511 -20.89 -2.14 -11.18
C GLU A 511 -22.10 -2.15 -10.23
N LEU A 512 -22.72 -0.98 -10.02
CA LEU A 512 -23.90 -0.85 -9.18
C LEU A 512 -25.08 -1.63 -9.78
N GLY A 513 -25.28 -1.55 -11.10
CA GLY A 513 -26.31 -2.31 -11.82
C GLY A 513 -26.16 -3.82 -11.66
N ILE A 514 -24.92 -4.34 -11.75
CA ILE A 514 -24.63 -5.76 -11.49
C ILE A 514 -24.91 -6.11 -10.03
N SER A 515 -24.51 -5.28 -9.07
CA SER A 515 -24.77 -5.55 -7.64
C SER A 515 -26.26 -5.57 -7.30
N PHE A 516 -27.08 -4.74 -7.97
CA PHE A 516 -28.54 -4.71 -7.82
C PHE A 516 -29.17 -6.00 -8.36
N GLN A 517 -28.74 -6.48 -9.53
CA GLN A 517 -29.19 -7.74 -10.11
C GLN A 517 -28.78 -8.93 -9.23
N GLU A 518 -27.57 -8.92 -8.67
CA GLU A 518 -27.09 -9.99 -7.80
C GLU A 518 -27.84 -10.05 -6.46
N LEU A 519 -28.16 -8.91 -5.86
CA LEU A 519 -28.98 -8.82 -4.65
C LEU A 519 -30.37 -9.44 -4.87
N SER A 520 -31.04 -9.11 -5.98
CA SER A 520 -32.34 -9.68 -6.32
C SER A 520 -32.24 -11.19 -6.65
N ARG A 521 -31.23 -11.61 -7.42
CA ARG A 521 -30.98 -13.02 -7.76
C ARG A 521 -30.73 -13.88 -6.53
N THR A 522 -29.87 -13.43 -5.61
CA THR A 522 -29.50 -14.19 -4.40
C THR A 522 -30.69 -14.34 -3.45
N TYR A 523 -31.51 -13.29 -3.29
CA TYR A 523 -32.78 -13.37 -2.55
C TYR A 523 -33.76 -14.39 -3.16
N GLN A 524 -34.00 -14.33 -4.47
CA GLN A 524 -34.89 -15.29 -5.16
C GLN A 524 -34.37 -16.73 -5.07
N ALA A 525 -33.04 -16.93 -5.11
CA ALA A 525 -32.41 -18.23 -4.90
C ALA A 525 -32.63 -18.75 -3.46
N ALA A 526 -32.48 -17.89 -2.45
CA ALA A 526 -32.74 -18.24 -1.06
C ALA A 526 -34.20 -18.64 -0.82
N ALA A 527 -35.16 -17.87 -1.34
CA ALA A 527 -36.59 -18.19 -1.27
C ALA A 527 -36.94 -19.52 -2.00
N SER A 528 -36.32 -19.77 -3.16
CA SER A 528 -36.50 -21.02 -3.91
C SER A 528 -35.90 -22.23 -3.19
N ASN A 529 -34.72 -22.08 -2.58
CA ASN A 529 -34.08 -23.13 -1.79
C ASN A 529 -34.84 -23.42 -0.50
N TYR A 530 -35.44 -22.40 0.15
CA TYR A 530 -36.30 -22.58 1.31
C TYR A 530 -37.50 -23.49 0.97
N ASN A 531 -38.22 -23.18 -0.12
CA ASN A 531 -39.34 -24.01 -0.59
C ASN A 531 -38.90 -25.44 -0.96
N ARG A 532 -37.67 -25.61 -1.47
CA ARG A 532 -37.07 -26.94 -1.71
C ARG A 532 -36.82 -27.70 -0.41
N VAL A 533 -36.36 -27.04 0.66
CA VAL A 533 -36.13 -27.67 1.98
C VAL A 533 -37.46 -28.15 2.57
N ASP A 534 -38.49 -27.31 2.62
CA ASP A 534 -39.82 -27.69 3.12
C ASP A 534 -40.41 -28.88 2.33
N ALA A 535 -40.35 -28.83 0.99
CA ALA A 535 -40.85 -29.91 0.14
C ALA A 535 -40.12 -31.26 0.41
N VAL A 536 -38.79 -31.23 0.58
CA VAL A 536 -38.00 -32.44 0.86
C VAL A 536 -38.19 -32.93 2.31
N GLN A 537 -38.37 -32.04 3.29
CA GLN A 537 -38.70 -32.43 4.66
C GLN A 537 -40.07 -33.13 4.72
N ARG A 538 -41.07 -32.63 3.98
CA ARG A 538 -42.38 -33.29 3.82
C ARG A 538 -42.24 -34.65 3.10
N GLU A 539 -41.39 -34.78 2.08
CA GLU A 539 -41.05 -36.05 1.42
C GLU A 539 -40.48 -37.06 2.44
N ILE A 540 -39.45 -36.67 3.19
CA ILE A 540 -38.76 -37.52 4.17
C ILE A 540 -39.74 -37.99 5.25
N LYS A 541 -40.59 -37.10 5.80
CA LYS A 541 -41.59 -37.45 6.81
C LYS A 541 -42.56 -38.53 6.29
N ASN A 542 -43.19 -38.27 5.14
CA ASN A 542 -44.16 -39.19 4.54
C ASN A 542 -43.54 -40.57 4.20
N ARG A 543 -42.29 -40.59 3.71
CA ARG A 543 -41.57 -41.84 3.43
C ARG A 543 -41.19 -42.61 4.69
N ARG A 544 -40.77 -41.91 5.74
CA ARG A 544 -40.40 -42.52 7.02
C ARG A 544 -41.60 -43.18 7.72
N GLU A 545 -42.80 -42.63 7.56
CA GLU A 545 -44.05 -43.25 8.03
C GLU A 545 -44.40 -44.52 7.22
N ARG A 546 -44.08 -44.57 5.92
CA ARG A 546 -44.33 -45.71 5.02
C ARG A 546 -43.26 -46.82 5.05
N LEU A 547 -42.10 -46.56 5.66
CA LEU A 547 -40.96 -47.50 5.77
C LEU A 547 -41.31 -48.81 6.48
N ASN A 548 -42.25 -48.78 7.43
CA ASN A 548 -42.70 -49.98 8.15
C ASN A 548 -43.75 -50.82 7.37
N LEU A 549 -44.12 -50.38 6.16
CA LEU A 549 -45.24 -50.96 5.40
C LEU A 549 -44.79 -51.52 4.05
N ILE A 550 -44.27 -50.67 3.16
CA ILE A 550 -44.05 -50.98 1.74
C ILE A 550 -42.81 -50.26 1.14
N GLU A 551 -42.35 -49.15 1.74
CA GLU A 551 -41.28 -48.33 1.14
C GLU A 551 -39.92 -49.04 1.19
N ASP A 552 -39.13 -48.89 0.11
CA ASP A 552 -37.77 -49.39 0.04
C ASP A 552 -36.83 -48.59 0.99
N PRO A 553 -36.14 -49.27 1.93
CA PRO A 553 -34.98 -48.77 2.68
C PRO A 553 -34.10 -47.71 2.00
N ASP A 554 -33.61 -48.00 0.79
CA ASP A 554 -32.65 -47.17 0.08
C ASP A 554 -33.29 -45.88 -0.47
N VAL A 555 -34.59 -45.92 -0.76
CA VAL A 555 -35.37 -44.77 -1.22
C VAL A 555 -35.57 -43.75 -0.09
N VAL A 556 -35.57 -44.19 1.17
CA VAL A 556 -35.55 -43.31 2.35
C VAL A 556 -34.16 -42.75 2.59
N LEU A 557 -33.12 -43.58 2.56
CA LEU A 557 -31.72 -43.15 2.73
C LEU A 557 -31.32 -42.07 1.72
N ARG A 558 -31.66 -42.26 0.44
CA ARG A 558 -31.45 -41.26 -0.62
C ARG A 558 -32.34 -40.02 -0.49
N SER A 559 -33.45 -40.05 0.28
CA SER A 559 -34.21 -38.84 0.60
C SER A 559 -33.55 -38.01 1.70
N VAL A 560 -32.96 -38.67 2.72
CA VAL A 560 -32.22 -37.99 3.79
C VAL A 560 -31.01 -37.23 3.24
N ILE A 561 -30.21 -37.87 2.38
CA ILE A 561 -29.03 -37.22 1.76
C ILE A 561 -29.44 -36.02 0.88
N ARG A 562 -30.51 -36.16 0.06
CA ARG A 562 -31.05 -35.03 -0.73
C ARG A 562 -31.63 -33.91 0.14
N GLY A 563 -32.11 -34.21 1.35
CA GLY A 563 -32.53 -33.23 2.34
C GLY A 563 -31.34 -32.40 2.84
N ALA A 564 -30.26 -33.08 3.25
CA ALA A 564 -29.02 -32.44 3.67
C ALA A 564 -28.41 -31.54 2.58
N GLU A 565 -28.43 -31.99 1.33
CA GLU A 565 -28.01 -31.18 0.17
C GLU A 565 -28.90 -29.95 -0.05
N ALA A 566 -30.21 -30.06 0.17
CA ALA A 566 -31.14 -28.93 0.05
C ALA A 566 -30.94 -27.90 1.18
N GLU A 567 -30.72 -28.38 2.40
CA GLU A 567 -30.49 -27.56 3.60
C GLU A 567 -29.15 -26.80 3.50
N ILE A 568 -28.07 -27.48 3.09
CA ILE A 568 -26.78 -26.83 2.80
C ILE A 568 -26.94 -25.79 1.69
N ALA A 569 -27.67 -26.08 0.61
CA ALA A 569 -27.91 -25.12 -0.47
C ALA A 569 -28.72 -23.90 0.00
N TYR A 570 -29.68 -24.07 0.92
CA TYR A 570 -30.41 -22.98 1.55
C TYR A 570 -29.48 -22.07 2.38
N HIS A 571 -28.70 -22.64 3.31
CA HIS A 571 -27.75 -21.86 4.11
C HIS A 571 -26.69 -21.16 3.26
N GLN A 572 -26.22 -21.79 2.19
CA GLN A 572 -25.35 -21.15 1.19
C GLN A 572 -26.05 -19.92 0.58
N SER A 573 -27.27 -20.06 0.06
CA SER A 573 -27.98 -18.93 -0.56
C SER A 573 -28.32 -17.78 0.42
N VAL A 574 -28.57 -18.07 1.71
CA VAL A 574 -28.77 -17.03 2.73
C VAL A 574 -27.46 -16.28 3.02
N VAL A 575 -26.34 -16.99 3.10
CA VAL A 575 -25.00 -16.37 3.27
C VAL A 575 -24.59 -15.58 2.03
N ASP A 576 -24.84 -16.10 0.83
CA ASP A 576 -24.60 -15.40 -0.44
C ASP A 576 -25.45 -14.13 -0.55
N TYR A 577 -26.71 -14.14 -0.07
CA TYR A 577 -27.53 -12.94 0.02
C TYR A 577 -26.93 -11.89 0.96
N ASN A 578 -26.43 -12.31 2.13
CA ASN A 578 -25.78 -11.38 3.07
C ASN A 578 -24.49 -10.79 2.49
N LYS A 579 -23.67 -11.59 1.79
CA LYS A 579 -22.50 -11.09 1.04
C LYS A 579 -22.88 -10.21 -0.15
N ALA A 580 -24.05 -10.42 -0.77
CA ALA A 580 -24.57 -9.52 -1.79
C ALA A 580 -24.98 -8.16 -1.21
N ILE A 581 -25.51 -8.11 0.02
CA ILE A 581 -25.78 -6.86 0.76
C ILE A 581 -24.47 -6.11 1.05
N THR A 582 -23.44 -6.78 1.61
CA THR A 582 -22.15 -6.12 1.92
C THR A 582 -21.45 -5.62 0.65
N ASN A 583 -21.52 -6.39 -0.45
CA ASN A 583 -21.02 -5.98 -1.75
C ASN A 583 -21.82 -4.79 -2.32
N PHE A 584 -23.15 -4.76 -2.20
CA PHE A 584 -23.98 -3.63 -2.62
C PHE A 584 -23.59 -2.35 -1.86
N GLU A 585 -23.44 -2.40 -0.54
CA GLU A 585 -23.01 -1.26 0.28
C GLU A 585 -21.55 -0.83 0.00
N LEU A 586 -20.67 -1.75 -0.38
CA LEU A 586 -19.34 -1.43 -0.91
C LEU A 586 -19.44 -0.68 -2.24
N ARG A 587 -20.28 -1.14 -3.18
CA ARG A 587 -20.51 -0.48 -4.48
C ARG A 587 -21.27 0.84 -4.36
N LYS A 588 -22.05 1.04 -3.31
CA LYS A 588 -22.66 2.33 -2.95
C LYS A 588 -21.69 3.27 -2.21
N GLY A 589 -20.57 2.74 -1.70
CA GLY A 589 -19.54 3.52 -0.98
C GLY A 589 -19.89 3.87 0.47
N THR A 590 -20.95 3.25 1.00
CA THR A 590 -21.55 3.51 2.32
C THR A 590 -21.19 2.45 3.36
N LEU A 591 -20.54 1.35 2.97
CA LEU A 591 -20.14 0.25 3.87
C LEU A 591 -19.61 0.72 5.23
N LEU A 592 -18.59 1.59 5.26
CA LEU A 592 -18.01 2.10 6.50
C LEU A 592 -19.04 2.83 7.39
N ILE A 593 -19.97 3.58 6.80
CA ILE A 593 -21.01 4.32 7.52
C ILE A 593 -22.01 3.34 8.14
N ASN A 594 -22.41 2.31 7.39
CA ASN A 594 -23.36 1.30 7.87
C ASN A 594 -22.76 0.41 8.97
N SER A 595 -21.48 0.02 8.85
CA SER A 595 -20.75 -0.72 9.88
C SER A 595 -20.32 0.17 11.07
N GLY A 596 -20.72 1.45 11.10
CA GLY A 596 -20.46 2.39 12.21
C GLY A 596 -19.01 2.91 12.30
N VAL A 597 -18.19 2.67 11.27
CA VAL A 597 -16.76 2.98 11.26
C VAL A 597 -16.52 4.39 10.71
N MET A 598 -15.96 5.26 11.56
CA MET A 598 -15.51 6.59 11.18
C MET A 598 -13.99 6.71 11.32
N LEU A 599 -13.36 7.35 10.32
CA LEU A 599 -11.94 7.65 10.34
C LEU A 599 -11.74 9.06 10.90
N ALA A 600 -10.90 9.14 11.93
CA ALA A 600 -10.45 10.39 12.52
C ALA A 600 -8.92 10.36 12.62
N GLU A 601 -8.31 11.53 12.58
CA GLU A 601 -6.90 11.69 12.91
C GLU A 601 -6.68 11.36 14.41
N GLY A 602 -5.53 10.77 14.74
CA GLY A 602 -5.16 10.51 16.13
C GLY A 602 -5.01 11.80 16.93
N GLY A 603 -5.04 11.69 18.27
CA GLY A 603 -4.71 12.83 19.13
C GLY A 603 -3.30 13.33 18.82
N TRP A 604 -3.16 14.65 18.62
CA TRP A 604 -1.86 15.24 18.34
C TRP A 604 -0.94 15.14 19.56
N GLN A 605 0.36 15.12 19.29
CA GLN A 605 1.41 15.32 20.28
C GLN A 605 1.10 16.63 21.08
N PRO A 606 1.23 16.67 22.43
CA PRO A 606 0.91 17.85 23.23
C PRO A 606 1.54 19.16 22.73
N GLU A 607 2.80 19.13 22.32
CA GLU A 607 3.53 20.26 21.75
C GLU A 607 2.86 20.83 20.48
N ALA A 608 2.27 19.97 19.64
CA ALA A 608 1.59 20.41 18.42
C ALA A 608 0.28 21.18 18.70
N TYR A 609 -0.38 20.95 19.85
CA TYR A 609 -1.49 21.79 20.29
C TYR A 609 -1.02 23.18 20.73
N GLU A 610 0.19 23.30 21.31
CA GLU A 610 0.79 24.60 21.64
C GLU A 610 1.17 25.38 20.38
N ASP A 611 1.80 24.73 19.40
CA ASP A 611 2.13 25.34 18.11
C ASP A 611 0.87 25.71 17.31
N ALA A 612 -0.15 24.86 17.28
CA ALA A 612 -1.43 25.18 16.64
C ALA A 612 -2.12 26.39 17.29
N ARG A 613 -1.99 26.54 18.62
CA ARG A 613 -2.45 27.72 19.35
C ARG A 613 -1.60 28.95 19.00
N TYR A 614 -0.27 28.85 19.03
CA TYR A 614 0.61 29.95 18.64
C TYR A 614 0.35 30.42 17.20
N HIS A 615 0.11 29.49 16.27
CA HIS A 615 -0.25 29.80 14.89
C HIS A 615 -1.67 30.38 14.75
N SER A 616 -2.64 29.96 15.55
CA SER A 616 -3.98 30.57 15.52
C SER A 616 -3.94 31.99 16.11
N ASP A 617 -3.25 32.20 17.22
CA ASP A 617 -2.97 33.52 17.79
C ASP A 617 -2.22 34.42 16.79
N ALA A 618 -1.19 33.91 16.10
CA ALA A 618 -0.46 34.66 15.08
C ALA A 618 -1.35 35.05 13.87
N ARG A 619 -2.32 34.20 13.48
CA ARG A 619 -3.31 34.53 12.44
C ARG A 619 -4.33 35.56 12.93
N LEU A 620 -4.80 35.46 14.17
CA LEU A 620 -5.75 36.42 14.77
C LEU A 620 -5.15 37.82 14.92
N HIS A 621 -3.86 37.91 15.22
CA HIS A 621 -3.12 39.18 15.32
C HIS A 621 -2.55 39.68 13.99
N ALA A 622 -2.71 38.93 12.89
CA ALA A 622 -2.29 39.37 11.57
C ALA A 622 -3.15 40.55 11.08
N LYS A 623 -2.53 41.54 10.43
CA LYS A 623 -3.28 42.66 9.84
C LYS A 623 -4.17 42.14 8.70
N PRO A 624 -5.47 42.49 8.65
CA PRO A 624 -6.33 42.10 7.55
C PRO A 624 -5.80 42.70 6.23
N ALA A 625 -5.46 41.82 5.29
CA ALA A 625 -5.16 42.26 3.93
C ALA A 625 -6.43 42.78 3.24
N LYS A 626 -6.30 43.66 2.24
CA LYS A 626 -7.46 44.15 1.45
C LYS A 626 -7.85 43.25 0.27
N LEU A 627 -7.00 42.28 -0.06
CA LEU A 627 -7.22 41.23 -1.06
C LEU A 627 -6.83 39.86 -0.48
N PRO A 628 -7.36 39.45 0.69
CA PRO A 628 -7.13 38.11 1.17
C PRO A 628 -8.06 37.16 0.39
N VAL A 629 -7.46 36.19 -0.29
CA VAL A 629 -8.14 34.93 -0.59
C VAL A 629 -8.16 34.19 0.77
N GLU A 630 -9.13 34.55 1.61
CA GLU A 630 -9.20 34.19 3.05
C GLU A 630 -9.23 32.68 3.27
N SER A 631 -9.98 31.99 2.42
CA SER A 631 -9.79 30.60 2.08
C SER A 631 -9.25 30.53 0.65
N PRO A 632 -8.33 29.60 0.30
CA PRO A 632 -8.17 29.20 -1.09
C PRO A 632 -9.57 28.82 -1.64
N PRO A 633 -9.86 29.09 -2.94
CA PRO A 633 -11.14 28.72 -3.52
C PRO A 633 -11.40 27.25 -3.20
N SER A 634 -12.64 26.98 -2.77
CA SER A 634 -13.13 25.67 -2.35
C SER A 634 -12.51 24.58 -3.23
N PHE A 635 -11.76 23.67 -2.62
CA PHE A 635 -11.00 22.66 -3.36
C PHE A 635 -11.95 21.71 -4.12
N SER A 636 -13.12 21.47 -3.53
CA SER A 636 -14.35 21.06 -4.19
C SER A 636 -15.03 22.24 -4.89
N VAL A 637 -15.52 22.05 -6.12
CA VAL A 637 -16.44 22.98 -6.80
C VAL A 637 -17.58 23.41 -5.85
N ASP A 638 -18.05 24.66 -5.91
CA ASP A 638 -19.23 25.16 -5.15
C ASP A 638 -20.57 24.50 -5.52
N ALA A 639 -20.54 23.35 -6.19
CA ALA A 639 -21.67 22.43 -6.24
C ALA A 639 -21.81 21.79 -4.85
N PRO A 640 -23.00 21.82 -4.22
CA PRO A 640 -23.19 21.18 -2.93
C PRO A 640 -22.84 19.69 -3.02
N PHE A 641 -22.16 19.18 -1.99
CA PHE A 641 -21.97 17.75 -1.80
C PHE A 641 -23.36 17.08 -1.79
N GLY A 642 -23.69 16.30 -2.83
CA GLY A 642 -25.04 15.76 -3.06
C GLY A 642 -25.77 16.24 -4.33
N GLY A 643 -25.21 17.16 -5.12
CA GLY A 643 -25.86 17.74 -6.31
C GLY A 643 -25.80 16.92 -7.62
N VAL A 644 -25.86 15.58 -7.60
CA VAL A 644 -25.91 14.79 -8.86
C VAL A 644 -27.35 14.76 -9.38
N TYR A 645 -27.64 15.60 -10.37
CA TYR A 645 -28.95 15.67 -11.01
C TYR A 645 -29.13 14.53 -12.04
N LEU A 646 -29.55 13.37 -11.57
CA LEU A 646 -30.00 12.28 -12.45
C LEU A 646 -31.34 12.66 -13.11
N SER A 647 -31.40 12.64 -14.44
CA SER A 647 -32.64 12.82 -15.18
C SER A 647 -33.53 11.57 -15.07
N ARG A 648 -34.30 11.46 -13.99
CA ARG A 648 -35.32 10.43 -13.85
C ARG A 648 -36.34 10.59 -15.00
N PRO A 649 -36.64 9.54 -15.79
CA PRO A 649 -37.68 9.62 -16.80
C PRO A 649 -39.02 9.95 -16.13
N ALA A 650 -39.78 10.86 -16.73
CA ALA A 650 -41.02 11.40 -16.16
C ALA A 650 -42.22 10.43 -16.29
N SER A 651 -42.02 9.18 -15.88
CA SER A 651 -43.04 8.14 -15.86
C SER A 651 -42.62 6.98 -14.96
N GLU A 652 -42.95 7.06 -13.66
CA GLU A 652 -43.25 5.88 -12.83
C GLU A 652 -43.82 6.30 -11.46
N SER A 653 -45.04 6.84 -11.53
CA SER A 653 -45.94 7.02 -10.38
C SER A 653 -47.21 6.18 -10.61
N GLY A 654 -47.04 4.93 -11.06
CA GLY A 654 -48.17 4.11 -11.53
C GLY A 654 -47.87 2.73 -12.14
N HIS A 655 -46.63 2.26 -12.20
CA HIS A 655 -46.39 0.82 -12.42
C HIS A 655 -46.36 0.11 -11.08
N GLN A 656 -47.56 -0.18 -10.59
CA GLN A 656 -47.77 -1.30 -9.69
C GLN A 656 -47.29 -2.54 -10.44
N LEU A 657 -46.10 -3.03 -10.07
CA LEU A 657 -45.63 -4.35 -10.47
C LEU A 657 -46.79 -5.31 -10.24
N MET A 658 -47.25 -6.00 -11.28
CA MET A 658 -48.17 -7.11 -11.07
C MET A 658 -47.46 -8.05 -10.10
N PRO A 659 -48.09 -8.43 -8.97
CA PRO A 659 -47.53 -9.49 -8.15
C PRO A 659 -47.36 -10.68 -9.08
N ILE A 660 -46.12 -11.14 -9.22
CA ILE A 660 -45.92 -12.51 -9.64
C ILE A 660 -46.56 -13.31 -8.51
N GLU A 661 -47.72 -13.93 -8.78
CA GLU A 661 -48.32 -14.94 -7.91
C GLU A 661 -47.30 -16.08 -7.81
N SER A 662 -46.44 -15.88 -6.82
CA SER A 662 -45.49 -16.82 -6.31
C SER A 662 -45.83 -16.85 -4.84
N ASP A 663 -46.24 -18.02 -4.36
CA ASP A 663 -46.54 -18.27 -2.95
C ASP A 663 -45.21 -18.30 -2.16
N LEU A 664 -44.46 -17.21 -2.24
CA LEU A 664 -43.23 -16.96 -1.51
C LEU A 664 -43.62 -16.48 -0.12
N GLU A 665 -43.91 -17.45 0.73
CA GLU A 665 -43.91 -17.28 2.17
C GLU A 665 -42.61 -16.55 2.58
N SER A 666 -42.72 -15.50 3.39
CA SER A 666 -41.56 -14.74 3.85
C SER A 666 -40.58 -15.68 4.55
N LEU A 667 -39.29 -15.60 4.22
CA LEU A 667 -38.25 -16.43 4.83
C LEU A 667 -38.35 -16.38 6.37
N PRO A 668 -38.52 -17.52 7.05
CA PRO A 668 -38.62 -17.52 8.50
C PRO A 668 -37.29 -17.07 9.12
N PRO A 669 -37.32 -16.45 10.31
CA PRO A 669 -36.09 -16.20 11.06
C PRO A 669 -35.43 -17.53 11.43
N ILE A 670 -34.11 -17.60 11.29
CA ILE A 670 -33.33 -18.73 11.80
C ILE A 670 -33.31 -18.61 13.33
N GLY A 671 -33.97 -19.53 14.03
CA GLY A 671 -34.00 -19.61 15.49
C GLY A 671 -33.43 -20.93 15.99
N ASP A 672 -32.70 -20.90 17.11
CA ASP A 672 -31.95 -22.04 17.66
C ASP A 672 -32.81 -23.11 18.37
N ASP A 673 -34.14 -22.98 18.38
CA ASP A 673 -35.04 -23.86 19.13
C ASP A 673 -35.38 -25.16 18.38
N VAL A 674 -34.57 -26.19 18.61
CA VAL A 674 -34.93 -27.59 18.33
C VAL A 674 -35.96 -28.07 19.38
N ALA A 675 -37.24 -27.78 19.13
CA ALA A 675 -38.36 -28.38 19.86
C ALA A 675 -38.85 -29.69 19.19
N PRO A 676 -39.14 -30.77 19.94
CA PRO A 676 -39.56 -32.05 19.37
C PRO A 676 -41.02 -32.04 18.89
N MET A 677 -41.32 -32.93 17.95
CA MET A 677 -42.65 -33.10 17.33
C MET A 677 -43.78 -33.33 18.35
N GLU A 678 -44.91 -32.64 18.16
CA GLU A 678 -46.21 -33.03 18.72
C GLU A 678 -47.26 -33.21 17.60
N ASN A 679 -48.23 -34.11 17.81
CA ASN A 679 -49.21 -34.52 16.79
C ASN A 679 -50.54 -33.76 16.92
N GLY A 680 -51.13 -33.36 15.80
CA GLY A 680 -52.50 -32.84 15.69
C GLY A 680 -53.07 -33.12 14.29
N ALA A 681 -54.35 -33.47 14.18
CA ALA A 681 -54.90 -34.14 12.99
C ALA A 681 -56.03 -33.37 12.26
N ALA A 682 -56.33 -33.85 11.04
CA ALA A 682 -57.41 -33.47 10.11
C ALA A 682 -57.28 -32.10 9.39
N GLY A 683 -57.64 -31.96 8.10
CA GLY A 683 -57.98 -32.97 7.09
C GLY A 683 -59.02 -32.50 6.06
N SER A 684 -58.68 -32.50 4.77
CA SER A 684 -59.65 -32.45 3.66
C SER A 684 -58.99 -32.74 2.29
N THR A 685 -59.65 -33.54 1.45
CA THR A 685 -59.30 -33.79 0.03
C THR A 685 -59.99 -32.78 -0.90
N PRO A 686 -59.41 -32.46 -2.07
CA PRO A 686 -59.99 -32.93 -3.34
C PRO A 686 -58.92 -33.39 -4.36
N GLN A 687 -59.00 -34.60 -4.93
CA GLN A 687 -59.80 -35.01 -6.11
C GLN A 687 -59.08 -34.80 -7.46
N LEU A 688 -58.71 -35.92 -8.10
CA LEU A 688 -58.02 -36.01 -9.39
C LEU A 688 -58.98 -36.45 -10.52
N ALA A 689 -58.86 -35.85 -11.71
CA ALA A 689 -59.21 -36.40 -13.05
C ALA A 689 -58.91 -35.36 -14.16
N PRO A 690 -58.77 -35.74 -15.45
CA PRO A 690 -58.05 -36.89 -16.03
C PRO A 690 -57.04 -36.42 -17.14
N PRO A 691 -56.21 -37.30 -17.73
CA PRO A 691 -55.25 -36.92 -18.78
C PRO A 691 -55.74 -37.19 -20.23
N ALA A 692 -54.94 -36.71 -21.20
CA ALA A 692 -54.95 -36.93 -22.66
C ALA A 692 -55.68 -35.86 -23.52
N PRO A 693 -55.28 -35.64 -24.81
CA PRO A 693 -54.36 -36.46 -25.63
C PRO A 693 -53.15 -35.72 -26.24
N SER A 694 -52.27 -36.53 -26.83
CA SER A 694 -51.15 -36.16 -27.71
C SER A 694 -51.58 -35.41 -28.97
N GLY A 695 -50.81 -34.39 -29.37
CA GLY A 695 -50.97 -33.65 -30.64
C GLY A 695 -49.61 -33.32 -31.28
N ASP A 696 -49.58 -33.38 -32.60
CA ASP A 696 -48.43 -33.44 -33.51
C ASP A 696 -47.30 -32.41 -33.34
N VAL A 697 -46.08 -32.84 -33.73
CA VAL A 697 -44.88 -31.99 -33.87
C VAL A 697 -44.77 -31.46 -35.31
N PRO A 698 -44.73 -30.13 -35.53
CA PRO A 698 -44.26 -29.54 -36.78
C PRO A 698 -42.75 -29.31 -36.76
N ALA A 699 -42.10 -29.46 -37.91
CA ALA A 699 -40.64 -29.37 -38.05
C ALA A 699 -40.06 -27.95 -37.87
N ALA A 700 -38.81 -27.88 -37.43
CA ALA A 700 -38.06 -26.64 -37.25
C ALA A 700 -37.66 -25.96 -38.57
N PRO A 701 -37.70 -24.61 -38.66
CA PRO A 701 -37.04 -23.85 -39.71
C PRO A 701 -35.55 -23.58 -39.39
N PRO A 702 -34.68 -23.36 -40.40
CA PRO A 702 -33.22 -23.34 -40.22
C PRO A 702 -32.66 -22.01 -39.71
N SER A 703 -31.50 -22.07 -39.05
CA SER A 703 -30.72 -20.90 -38.60
C SER A 703 -30.22 -20.03 -39.78
N PRO A 704 -30.23 -18.69 -39.66
CA PRO A 704 -29.55 -17.80 -40.61
C PRO A 704 -28.02 -17.89 -40.50
N ALA A 705 -27.34 -17.63 -41.61
CA ALA A 705 -25.90 -17.76 -41.77
C ALA A 705 -25.07 -16.72 -40.98
N ALA A 706 -23.82 -17.10 -40.68
CA ALA A 706 -22.79 -16.20 -40.19
C ALA A 706 -22.24 -15.29 -41.30
N THR A 707 -21.77 -14.10 -40.91
CA THR A 707 -20.95 -13.17 -41.71
C THR A 707 -19.90 -12.52 -40.77
N PRO A 708 -18.82 -11.89 -41.26
CA PRO A 708 -17.48 -12.36 -40.91
C PRO A 708 -16.74 -11.45 -39.92
N ALA A 709 -15.71 -12.00 -39.28
CA ALA A 709 -14.79 -11.25 -38.42
C ALA A 709 -14.00 -10.19 -39.21
N ALA A 710 -13.87 -9.00 -38.62
CA ALA A 710 -12.99 -7.92 -39.09
C ALA A 710 -11.53 -8.11 -38.60
N PRO A 711 -10.52 -7.54 -39.28
CA PRO A 711 -9.13 -7.96 -39.12
C PRO A 711 -8.35 -7.28 -37.99
N GLN A 712 -7.40 -8.02 -37.40
CA GLN A 712 -6.41 -7.48 -36.44
C GLN A 712 -5.20 -6.84 -37.16
N PRO A 713 -4.57 -5.80 -36.59
CA PRO A 713 -3.39 -5.14 -37.17
C PRO A 713 -2.07 -5.91 -36.92
N PRO A 714 -1.02 -5.67 -37.73
CA PRO A 714 0.16 -6.55 -37.80
C PRO A 714 1.24 -6.28 -36.73
N ALA A 715 1.87 -7.35 -36.26
CA ALA A 715 3.05 -7.30 -35.38
C ALA A 715 4.36 -7.16 -36.18
N VAL A 716 5.31 -6.40 -35.63
CA VAL A 716 6.62 -6.13 -36.23
C VAL A 716 7.67 -7.14 -35.76
N GLN A 717 8.46 -7.67 -36.69
CA GLN A 717 9.59 -8.57 -36.43
C GLN A 717 10.78 -7.80 -35.84
N GLN A 718 11.46 -8.36 -34.82
CA GLN A 718 12.93 -8.34 -34.72
C GLN A 718 13.43 -9.66 -34.10
N GLN A 719 14.50 -10.21 -34.69
CA GLN A 719 15.27 -11.36 -34.22
C GLN A 719 16.58 -10.86 -33.59
N PRO A 720 17.27 -11.65 -32.74
CA PRO A 720 18.46 -12.31 -33.30
C PRO A 720 18.80 -13.71 -32.73
N THR A 721 19.12 -14.62 -33.67
CA THR A 721 20.17 -15.67 -33.65
C THR A 721 20.75 -16.24 -32.34
N VAL A 722 20.81 -17.58 -32.24
CA VAL A 722 22.00 -18.44 -31.95
C VAL A 722 21.58 -19.94 -32.15
N PRO A 723 22.47 -20.90 -32.51
CA PRO A 723 22.13 -21.89 -33.53
C PRO A 723 21.74 -23.31 -33.08
N SER A 724 21.30 -24.07 -34.08
CA SER A 724 20.82 -25.46 -34.09
C SER A 724 21.78 -26.54 -33.60
N VAL A 725 21.23 -27.56 -32.92
CA VAL A 725 21.77 -28.92 -32.82
C VAL A 725 20.66 -29.94 -33.14
N THR A 726 21.02 -30.97 -33.90
CA THR A 726 20.16 -32.03 -34.48
C THR A 726 19.62 -33.00 -33.42
N PRO A 727 18.42 -33.60 -33.58
CA PRO A 727 17.77 -34.37 -32.51
C PRO A 727 18.26 -35.81 -32.38
N GLN A 728 18.17 -36.38 -31.18
CA GLN A 728 18.40 -37.81 -30.93
C GLN A 728 17.37 -38.37 -29.92
N GLU A 729 16.49 -39.21 -30.46
CA GLU A 729 15.95 -40.47 -29.91
C GLU A 729 15.25 -40.52 -28.53
N ALA A 730 14.10 -41.17 -28.48
CA ALA A 730 13.25 -41.32 -27.29
C ALA A 730 13.59 -42.57 -26.46
N PRO A 731 13.39 -42.54 -25.13
CA PRO A 731 13.34 -43.75 -24.30
C PRO A 731 11.97 -43.99 -23.66
N GLU A 732 11.56 -45.27 -23.65
CA GLU A 732 10.47 -45.84 -22.83
C GLU A 732 11.11 -46.72 -21.69
N PRO A 733 10.37 -47.34 -20.74
CA PRO A 733 10.28 -46.77 -19.41
C PRO A 733 10.89 -47.60 -18.24
N LEU A 734 11.11 -46.90 -17.12
CA LEU A 734 11.10 -47.36 -15.70
C LEU A 734 11.84 -48.64 -15.28
N GLN A 735 12.89 -48.47 -14.46
CA GLN A 735 13.32 -49.45 -13.46
C GLN A 735 13.49 -48.81 -12.06
N LYS A 736 13.39 -49.64 -11.02
CA LYS A 736 13.22 -49.25 -9.61
C LYS A 736 14.52 -48.71 -8.98
N PRO A 737 14.45 -47.75 -8.03
CA PRO A 737 15.62 -47.38 -7.22
C PRO A 737 15.92 -48.48 -6.18
N ASN A 738 17.19 -48.87 -6.10
CA ASN A 738 17.69 -49.81 -5.08
C ASN A 738 18.13 -49.03 -3.83
N VAL A 739 18.00 -49.65 -2.65
CA VAL A 739 18.32 -49.02 -1.35
C VAL A 739 19.68 -49.52 -0.86
N ASP A 740 20.61 -48.60 -0.61
CA ASP A 740 21.85 -48.87 0.14
C ASP A 740 21.91 -48.00 1.42
N PRO A 741 22.38 -48.54 2.57
CA PRO A 741 22.31 -47.88 3.87
C PRO A 741 23.53 -46.99 4.20
N PRO A 742 23.41 -46.02 5.13
CA PRO A 742 24.52 -45.16 5.54
C PRO A 742 25.54 -45.87 6.44
N ALA A 743 26.82 -45.51 6.28
CA ALA A 743 27.94 -46.05 7.04
C ALA A 743 28.19 -45.34 8.39
N LYS A 744 28.80 -46.06 9.34
CA LYS A 744 29.21 -45.56 10.66
C LYS A 744 30.53 -44.77 10.62
N PRO A 745 30.80 -43.90 11.62
CA PRO A 745 32.13 -43.38 11.91
C PRO A 745 32.86 -44.18 13.03
N ASP A 746 34.09 -44.60 12.73
CA ASP A 746 35.18 -44.89 13.67
C ASP A 746 36.38 -44.02 13.19
N GLY A 747 37.35 -43.52 13.97
CA GLY A 747 37.64 -43.59 15.40
C GLY A 747 39.17 -43.44 15.64
N GLN A 748 39.60 -42.80 16.74
CA GLN A 748 41.00 -42.61 17.21
C GLN A 748 41.85 -41.54 16.47
N GLY A 749 42.77 -40.79 17.12
CA GLY A 749 43.10 -40.69 18.55
C GLY A 749 44.42 -39.91 18.84
N SER A 750 44.72 -39.63 20.12
CA SER A 750 45.94 -38.98 20.67
C SER A 750 46.08 -37.45 20.43
N THR A 751 46.58 -36.59 21.35
CA THR A 751 47.07 -36.80 22.73
C THR A 751 47.10 -35.47 23.53
N THR A 752 47.11 -35.57 24.88
CA THR A 752 47.65 -34.58 25.88
C THR A 752 46.97 -33.17 26.00
N SER A 753 46.90 -32.51 27.17
CA SER A 753 47.17 -32.90 28.58
C SER A 753 46.75 -31.80 29.58
N THR A 754 46.46 -32.17 30.86
CA THR A 754 46.37 -31.30 32.08
C THR A 754 45.16 -30.31 32.09
N THR A 755 44.48 -29.99 33.20
CA THR A 755 44.62 -30.29 34.65
C THR A 755 43.25 -30.09 35.34
N GLU A 756 42.93 -30.85 36.42
CA GLU A 756 42.17 -30.49 37.66
C GLU A 756 40.85 -29.64 37.62
N VAL A 757 39.90 -29.66 38.58
CA VAL A 757 39.42 -30.51 39.71
C VAL A 757 38.03 -29.91 40.13
N PHE A 758 37.25 -30.58 41.00
CA PHE A 758 35.86 -30.31 41.42
C PHE A 758 34.81 -30.77 40.38
N ASP A 759 33.98 -31.80 40.60
CA ASP A 759 33.39 -32.44 41.81
C ASP A 759 32.24 -31.66 42.47
N GLU A 760 31.34 -32.43 43.08
CA GLU A 760 30.09 -32.07 43.76
C GLU A 760 28.86 -31.73 42.89
N SER A 761 28.20 -32.83 42.49
CA SER A 761 26.75 -32.99 42.43
C SER A 761 25.94 -32.17 43.45
N PHE A 762 24.75 -31.70 43.06
CA PHE A 762 23.66 -31.52 44.04
C PHE A 762 22.31 -32.08 43.55
N VAL A 763 21.60 -32.71 44.49
CA VAL A 763 20.42 -33.55 44.24
C VAL A 763 19.14 -32.86 44.72
N TRP A 764 18.09 -33.04 43.93
CA TRP A 764 16.71 -32.60 44.17
C TRP A 764 16.08 -33.21 45.43
N LYS A 765 15.45 -32.40 46.30
CA LYS A 765 14.33 -32.81 47.19
C LYS A 765 13.45 -31.61 47.63
N PRO A 766 12.20 -31.85 48.09
CA PRO A 766 11.09 -30.91 47.87
C PRO A 766 10.44 -30.30 49.13
N ASN A 767 9.51 -29.38 48.86
CA ASN A 767 8.37 -28.91 49.69
C ASN A 767 8.63 -28.34 51.09
N LYS A 768 8.32 -27.04 51.22
CA LYS A 768 7.30 -26.58 52.17
C LYS A 768 6.57 -25.35 51.65
#